data_AF-A0A7T7VNV7-F1
#
_entry.id   AF-A0A7T7VNV7-F1
#
_cell.length_a   1.000
_cell.length_b   1.000
_cell.length_c   1.000
_cell.angle_alpha   90.00
_cell.angle_beta   90.00
_cell.angle_gamma   90.00
#
_symmetry.space_group_name_H-M   'P 1'
#
loop_
_entity.id
_entity.type
_entity.pdbx_description
1 polymer ?
#
loop_
_entity_poly.entity_id
_entity_poly.type
_entity_poly.pdbx_seq_one_letter_code
_entity_poly.pdbx_strand_id
1 'polypeptide(L)'
;MTLDFTARALAKSSLLRNPTLFSKMSSREIPDNTHRIETTGHSREGLGVASYLCDALCTPELLAAHPRFVFRSANGKIFRLVGEMVTVEQGGALGDKDCTGKINDQPAIQATLDYAAAVHIADVVLTQRRYTLFNPVRHSPVETITARDGQPIVITSNVTLRGKQMSDLYFYGPNGEDLETNWQTVRTNAASTEPDAIWRGWGIMILGDMGGFPTDLNDLSIEELRIENIRLIGGQKKTDARPLYPASVETGDGWDVTAKGIGLWEVVVKRIHLRNVEIEGFKGELFYCGGEGPKETVLENCRFRETNGSAINPGGSGVISVSNCEFGNAHAGLEQFGRAVYKNTVFHDCDTFTVHAWPDKGGRYNPGIAWRNSDGTAATNRFINCEFERVRSIYLTSWTRGSIRLVDSSVILSSYLAHNLQDVDLAIDAWIDQDPAEFAAWKDMQRITAPLHIIGPDSLTQQIGSAPDGTYIEPPSHIHVRLRCHQSRAAKDAGLQWMRPVSYYGYLDQDTIVVELPDCEAANQPTNEGVPFAMPRFITGRFRNSQPESANPAMFGGGVHDTTYDGPSLHPRSPVIALRTQDTTVQNVTIQTKFVRPYGYADGQVVRLVHDSVTGVHSFRIAPDSTLRLMAPRVLKRKGDFLDLSYNARTDAWYEVGFQTGERMAIVKAADLAIPAIPAGGSARVPTPVADAVPGSLVTAAFRDPRPGIMASAQVIEPGMVEIVLFNAGATQFAGGPHVMNMKVDRFQS
;
A
#
# COMPACT_ATOMS: atom_id res chain seq x y z
N MET A 1 5.38 -58.10 63.61
CA MET A 1 5.14 -58.26 62.15
C MET A 1 4.05 -57.34 61.61
N THR A 2 3.03 -56.94 62.37
CA THR A 2 1.92 -56.09 61.91
C THR A 2 2.30 -54.62 61.60
N LEU A 3 3.24 -54.02 62.34
CA LEU A 3 3.74 -52.66 62.09
C LEU A 3 4.52 -52.52 60.76
N ASP A 4 5.18 -53.58 60.29
CA ASP A 4 5.96 -53.58 59.05
C ASP A 4 5.06 -53.58 57.81
N PHE A 5 3.93 -54.29 57.85
CA PHE A 5 2.94 -54.27 56.76
C PHE A 5 2.27 -52.91 56.62
N THR A 6 1.89 -52.25 57.72
CA THR A 6 1.27 -50.92 57.67
C THR A 6 2.26 -49.85 57.20
N ALA A 7 3.52 -49.91 57.65
CA ALA A 7 4.56 -49.00 57.19
C ALA A 7 4.90 -49.19 55.70
N ARG A 8 5.00 -50.44 55.22
CA ARG A 8 5.17 -50.74 53.78
C ARG A 8 3.96 -50.34 52.95
N ALA A 9 2.75 -50.51 53.47
CA ALA A 9 1.52 -50.07 52.80
C ALA A 9 1.43 -48.54 52.71
N LEU A 10 1.80 -47.82 53.78
CA LEU A 10 1.89 -46.36 53.80
C LEU A 10 3.02 -45.83 52.90
N ALA A 11 4.19 -46.48 52.90
CA ALA A 11 5.30 -46.14 52.02
C ALA A 11 4.96 -46.41 50.56
N LYS A 12 4.32 -47.54 50.23
CA LYS A 12 3.79 -47.84 48.89
C LYS A 12 2.72 -46.81 48.51
N SER A 13 1.80 -46.47 49.40
CA SER A 13 0.78 -45.43 49.17
C SER A 13 1.38 -44.04 48.93
N SER A 14 2.42 -43.66 49.67
CA SER A 14 3.15 -42.40 49.50
C SER A 14 3.93 -42.39 48.18
N LEU A 15 4.63 -43.48 47.84
CA LEU A 15 5.33 -43.64 46.56
C LEU A 15 4.38 -43.64 45.36
N LEU A 16 3.15 -44.14 45.53
CA LEU A 16 2.09 -44.10 44.51
C LEU A 16 1.46 -42.71 44.36
N ARG A 17 1.54 -41.86 45.39
CA ARG A 17 1.03 -40.47 45.37
C ARG A 17 2.06 -39.44 44.90
N ASN A 18 3.35 -39.76 44.92
CA ASN A 18 4.36 -38.85 44.42
C ASN A 18 4.17 -38.63 42.90
N PRO A 19 4.05 -37.37 42.45
CA PRO A 19 4.05 -37.04 41.03
C PRO A 19 5.32 -37.59 40.35
N THR A 20 5.19 -38.06 39.12
CA THR A 20 6.33 -38.47 38.28
C THR A 20 6.12 -38.00 36.85
N LEU A 21 6.99 -38.40 35.93
CA LEU A 21 6.86 -38.05 34.52
C LEU A 21 5.68 -38.78 33.87
N PHE A 22 4.97 -38.11 32.95
CA PHE A 22 3.93 -38.72 32.13
C PHE A 22 4.40 -40.02 31.47
N SER A 23 5.62 -40.02 30.91
CA SER A 23 6.23 -41.19 30.24
C SER A 23 6.38 -42.42 31.13
N LYS A 24 6.28 -42.27 32.46
CA LYS A 24 6.36 -43.36 33.45
C LYS A 24 5.00 -43.74 34.02
N MET A 25 3.90 -43.07 33.64
CA MET A 25 2.60 -43.30 34.27
C MET A 25 1.95 -44.62 33.89
N SER A 26 2.23 -45.15 32.70
CA SER A 26 1.65 -46.42 32.23
C SER A 26 2.11 -47.64 33.02
N SER A 27 3.27 -47.58 33.68
CA SER A 27 3.80 -48.67 34.50
C SER A 27 3.38 -48.60 35.98
N ARG A 28 2.56 -47.61 36.36
CA ARG A 28 2.13 -47.43 37.76
C ARG A 28 0.77 -48.08 38.02
N GLU A 29 0.66 -48.78 39.14
CA GLU A 29 -0.63 -49.18 39.74
C GLU A 29 -1.27 -47.97 40.42
N ILE A 30 -2.38 -47.44 39.92
CA ILE A 30 -3.05 -46.26 40.51
C ILE A 30 -4.27 -46.72 41.30
N PRO A 31 -4.40 -46.41 42.61
CA PRO A 31 -5.52 -46.86 43.43
C PRO A 31 -6.88 -46.55 42.79
N ASP A 32 -7.85 -47.47 42.92
CA ASP A 32 -9.13 -47.37 42.23
C ASP A 32 -9.93 -46.10 42.59
N ASN A 33 -9.76 -45.58 43.81
CA ASN A 33 -10.38 -44.33 44.27
C ASN A 33 -9.63 -43.05 43.85
N THR A 34 -8.52 -43.15 43.12
CA THR A 34 -7.80 -42.00 42.57
C THR A 34 -8.40 -41.63 41.22
N HIS A 35 -9.06 -40.48 41.15
CA HIS A 35 -9.62 -39.95 39.90
C HIS A 35 -8.77 -38.86 39.27
N ARG A 36 -7.89 -38.23 40.05
CA ARG A 36 -7.00 -37.15 39.59
C ARG A 36 -5.56 -37.42 40.03
N ILE A 37 -4.63 -37.06 39.16
CA ILE A 37 -3.19 -37.21 39.37
C ILE A 37 -2.45 -36.02 38.77
N GLU A 38 -1.24 -35.79 39.24
CA GLU A 38 -0.34 -34.76 38.73
C GLU A 38 0.97 -35.38 38.28
N THR A 39 1.60 -34.78 37.27
CA THR A 39 2.93 -35.17 36.79
C THR A 39 3.94 -34.06 37.05
N THR A 40 5.20 -34.42 37.28
CA THR A 40 6.31 -33.44 37.39
C THR A 40 6.78 -32.94 36.03
N GLY A 41 6.25 -33.48 34.93
CA GLY A 41 6.60 -33.16 33.55
C GLY A 41 6.19 -34.27 32.59
N HIS A 42 6.40 -34.09 31.29
CA HIS A 42 6.06 -35.10 30.28
C HIS A 42 7.15 -36.18 30.18
N SER A 43 8.31 -35.82 29.62
CA SER A 43 9.49 -36.67 29.48
C SER A 43 10.70 -36.15 30.28
N ARG A 44 10.62 -34.91 30.77
CA ARG A 44 11.63 -34.23 31.59
C ARG A 44 10.95 -33.49 32.74
N GLU A 45 11.55 -33.55 33.93
CA GLU A 45 11.01 -32.85 35.09
C GLU A 45 11.00 -31.33 34.85
N GLY A 46 9.94 -30.66 35.31
CA GLY A 46 9.71 -29.24 35.13
C GLY A 46 9.20 -28.82 33.74
N LEU A 47 9.09 -29.74 32.78
CA LEU A 47 8.63 -29.44 31.42
C LEU A 47 7.38 -30.26 31.09
N GLY A 48 6.26 -29.60 30.81
CA GLY A 48 4.98 -30.28 30.55
C GLY A 48 4.32 -30.82 31.83
N VAL A 49 4.47 -30.11 32.95
CA VAL A 49 3.74 -30.39 34.20
C VAL A 49 2.23 -30.34 33.92
N ALA A 50 1.49 -31.32 34.41
CA ALA A 50 0.09 -31.51 34.03
C ALA A 50 -0.75 -32.16 35.14
N SER A 51 -2.06 -31.98 35.04
CA SER A 51 -3.08 -32.71 35.79
C SER A 51 -3.84 -33.65 34.85
N TYR A 52 -4.12 -34.87 35.29
CA TYR A 52 -4.90 -35.83 34.51
C TYR A 52 -6.11 -36.32 35.32
N LEU A 53 -7.22 -36.57 34.64
CA LEU A 53 -8.49 -37.01 35.20
C LEU A 53 -8.89 -38.37 34.58
N CYS A 54 -9.50 -39.24 35.38
CA CYS A 54 -10.18 -40.45 34.94
C CYS A 54 -11.69 -40.19 34.99
N ASP A 55 -12.30 -39.90 33.84
CA ASP A 55 -13.71 -39.53 33.67
C ASP A 55 -14.38 -40.25 32.49
N ALA A 56 -15.60 -39.86 32.14
CA ALA A 56 -16.38 -40.50 31.06
C ALA A 56 -15.75 -40.35 29.66
N LEU A 57 -14.84 -39.38 29.46
CA LEU A 57 -14.13 -39.19 28.18
C LEU A 57 -12.90 -40.11 28.07
N CYS A 58 -12.49 -40.78 29.15
CA CYS A 58 -11.32 -41.65 29.18
C CYS A 58 -11.61 -43.01 28.53
N THR A 59 -11.79 -43.02 27.21
CA THR A 59 -12.08 -44.25 26.44
C THR A 59 -10.80 -44.86 25.82
N PRO A 60 -10.82 -46.16 25.47
CA PRO A 60 -9.74 -46.79 24.70
C PRO A 60 -9.46 -46.10 23.36
N GLU A 61 -10.48 -45.52 22.71
CA GLU A 61 -10.38 -44.82 21.45
C GLU A 61 -9.64 -43.49 21.62
N LEU A 62 -9.98 -42.71 22.65
CA LEU A 62 -9.25 -41.46 22.96
C LEU A 62 -7.79 -41.77 23.31
N LEU A 63 -7.53 -42.84 24.06
CA LEU A 63 -6.18 -43.30 24.36
C LEU A 63 -5.39 -43.67 23.10
N ALA A 64 -6.02 -44.41 22.18
CA ALA A 64 -5.39 -44.82 20.93
C ALA A 64 -5.08 -43.63 20.01
N ALA A 65 -5.98 -42.64 19.96
CA ALA A 65 -5.81 -41.44 19.15
C ALA A 65 -4.81 -40.43 19.75
N HIS A 66 -4.73 -40.32 21.09
CA HIS A 66 -3.93 -39.29 21.77
C HIS A 66 -3.01 -39.84 22.88
N PRO A 67 -2.10 -40.78 22.59
CA PRO A 67 -1.25 -41.42 23.60
C PRO A 67 -0.23 -40.49 24.28
N ARG A 68 -0.06 -39.25 23.79
CA ARG A 68 0.77 -38.19 24.41
C ARG A 68 0.06 -37.45 25.53
N PHE A 69 -1.26 -37.54 25.60
CA PHE A 69 -2.10 -36.81 26.55
C PHE A 69 -2.97 -37.74 27.38
N VAL A 70 -3.10 -38.99 26.94
CA VAL A 70 -3.91 -40.02 27.57
C VAL A 70 -3.03 -41.23 27.79
N PHE A 71 -3.15 -41.83 28.98
CA PHE A 71 -2.40 -43.04 29.29
C PHE A 71 -3.28 -44.05 30.03
N ARG A 72 -2.93 -45.33 29.91
CA ARG A 72 -3.50 -46.42 30.70
C ARG A 72 -2.50 -46.82 31.79
N SER A 73 -2.93 -46.73 33.04
CA SER A 73 -2.20 -47.23 34.21
C SER A 73 -2.04 -48.76 34.18
N ALA A 74 -1.14 -49.31 34.99
CA ALA A 74 -0.86 -50.75 35.03
C ALA A 74 -2.07 -51.61 35.43
N ASN A 75 -3.00 -51.06 36.24
CA ASN A 75 -4.26 -51.69 36.60
C ASN A 75 -5.42 -51.36 35.64
N GLY A 76 -5.15 -50.76 34.48
CA GLY A 76 -6.11 -50.60 33.39
C GLY A 76 -6.93 -49.32 33.40
N LYS A 77 -6.84 -48.46 34.43
CA LYS A 77 -7.52 -47.15 34.43
C LYS A 77 -6.91 -46.21 33.39
N ILE A 78 -7.76 -45.52 32.64
CA ILE A 78 -7.37 -44.53 31.63
C ILE A 78 -7.49 -43.15 32.24
N PHE A 79 -6.47 -42.32 32.04
CA PHE A 79 -6.43 -40.93 32.46
C PHE A 79 -6.13 -40.06 31.26
N ARG A 80 -6.83 -38.92 31.13
CA ARG A 80 -6.58 -37.91 30.11
C ARG A 80 -6.12 -36.60 30.74
N LEU A 81 -5.35 -35.80 30.01
CA LEU A 81 -4.98 -34.44 30.40
C LEU A 81 -6.24 -33.59 30.64
N VAL A 82 -6.18 -32.69 31.62
CA VAL A 82 -7.23 -31.70 31.88
C VAL A 82 -6.63 -30.32 32.12
N GLY A 83 -7.31 -29.28 31.62
CA GLY A 83 -6.94 -27.89 31.80
C GLY A 83 -7.85 -26.97 30.98
N GLU A 84 -7.90 -25.69 31.35
CA GLU A 84 -8.54 -24.64 30.53
C GLU A 84 -7.72 -24.31 29.27
N MET A 85 -6.41 -24.56 29.36
CA MET A 85 -5.45 -24.50 28.25
C MET A 85 -4.53 -25.73 28.31
N VAL A 86 -3.94 -26.08 27.18
CA VAL A 86 -2.88 -27.10 27.11
C VAL A 86 -1.60 -26.49 26.53
N THR A 87 -0.44 -26.96 27.00
CA THR A 87 0.84 -26.54 26.43
C THR A 87 1.46 -27.62 25.58
N VAL A 88 2.21 -27.23 24.54
CA VAL A 88 2.84 -28.19 23.63
C VAL A 88 3.86 -29.10 24.35
N GLU A 89 4.43 -28.63 25.46
CA GLU A 89 5.32 -29.43 26.31
C GLU A 89 4.60 -30.55 27.05
N GLN A 90 3.30 -30.39 27.35
CA GLN A 90 2.48 -31.47 27.91
C GLN A 90 2.28 -32.59 26.89
N GLY A 91 2.41 -32.30 25.58
CA GLY A 91 2.49 -33.29 24.50
C GLY A 91 3.90 -33.82 24.22
N GLY A 92 4.89 -33.34 24.98
CA GLY A 92 6.28 -33.76 24.90
C GLY A 92 7.18 -32.91 24.01
N ALA A 93 6.75 -31.71 23.60
CA ALA A 93 7.67 -30.75 22.97
C ALA A 93 8.79 -30.38 23.95
N LEU A 94 10.01 -30.31 23.46
CA LEU A 94 11.21 -30.01 24.24
C LEU A 94 11.65 -28.55 24.08
N GLY A 95 11.32 -27.95 22.93
CA GLY A 95 11.85 -26.67 22.47
C GLY A 95 13.31 -26.79 22.03
N ASP A 96 13.74 -25.90 21.13
CA ASP A 96 15.12 -25.81 20.64
C ASP A 96 15.88 -24.68 21.34
N LYS A 97 15.97 -24.77 22.67
CA LYS A 97 16.61 -23.74 23.52
C LYS A 97 18.07 -23.45 23.17
N ASP A 98 18.76 -24.44 22.60
CA ASP A 98 20.19 -24.37 22.27
C ASP A 98 20.41 -23.98 20.78
N CYS A 99 19.32 -23.67 20.05
CA CYS A 99 19.33 -23.22 18.65
C CYS A 99 20.07 -24.18 17.71
N THR A 100 19.90 -25.49 17.91
CA THR A 100 20.63 -26.52 17.17
C THR A 100 19.97 -26.89 15.85
N GLY A 101 18.67 -26.62 15.70
CA GLY A 101 17.87 -27.11 14.57
C GLY A 101 17.70 -28.64 14.55
N LYS A 102 18.05 -29.36 15.62
CA LYS A 102 18.05 -30.84 15.67
C LYS A 102 16.89 -31.45 16.44
N ILE A 103 16.12 -30.63 17.17
CA ILE A 103 14.98 -31.09 17.97
C ILE A 103 13.73 -30.97 17.12
N ASN A 104 13.11 -32.09 16.77
CA ASN A 104 11.83 -32.08 16.06
C ASN A 104 10.65 -32.02 17.04
N ASP A 105 10.09 -30.83 17.23
CA ASP A 105 8.90 -30.60 18.06
C ASP A 105 7.59 -30.77 17.28
N GLN A 106 7.63 -30.91 15.95
CA GLN A 106 6.45 -31.00 15.09
C GLN A 106 5.43 -32.05 15.58
N PRO A 107 5.82 -33.32 15.91
CA PRO A 107 4.85 -34.33 16.31
C PRO A 107 4.15 -34.01 17.62
N ALA A 108 4.81 -33.28 18.53
CA ALA A 108 4.21 -32.89 19.81
C ALA A 108 3.25 -31.72 19.64
N ILE A 109 3.62 -30.71 18.84
CA ILE A 109 2.78 -29.55 18.57
C ILE A 109 1.51 -29.97 17.84
N GLN A 110 1.63 -30.74 16.74
CA GLN A 110 0.45 -31.22 16.00
C GLN A 110 -0.47 -32.07 16.90
N ALA A 111 0.08 -33.01 17.66
CA ALA A 111 -0.71 -33.83 18.55
C ALA A 111 -1.43 -33.02 19.64
N THR A 112 -0.85 -31.89 20.08
CA THR A 112 -1.48 -30.97 21.04
C THR A 112 -2.71 -30.30 20.44
N LEU A 113 -2.61 -29.83 19.20
CA LEU A 113 -3.74 -29.26 18.45
C LEU A 113 -4.84 -30.30 18.24
N ASP A 114 -4.49 -31.51 17.79
CA ASP A 114 -5.44 -32.60 17.58
C ASP A 114 -6.13 -33.01 18.88
N TYR A 115 -5.39 -33.06 19.98
CA TYR A 115 -5.96 -33.37 21.31
C TYR A 115 -6.90 -32.27 21.79
N ALA A 116 -6.49 -31.00 21.69
CA ALA A 116 -7.30 -29.86 22.07
C ALA A 116 -8.64 -29.84 21.32
N ALA A 117 -8.61 -30.15 20.01
CA ALA A 117 -9.80 -30.33 19.20
C ALA A 117 -10.72 -31.45 19.73
N ALA A 118 -10.14 -32.63 20.03
CA ALA A 118 -10.90 -33.82 20.48
C ALA A 118 -11.57 -33.65 21.85
N VAL A 119 -11.02 -32.81 22.73
CA VAL A 119 -11.57 -32.57 24.08
C VAL A 119 -12.12 -31.15 24.28
N HIS A 120 -12.27 -30.39 23.19
CA HIS A 120 -12.82 -29.02 23.18
C HIS A 120 -12.07 -28.03 24.08
N ILE A 121 -10.74 -28.09 24.09
CA ILE A 121 -9.89 -27.07 24.72
C ILE A 121 -9.56 -25.99 23.69
N ALA A 122 -9.88 -24.74 24.00
CA ALA A 122 -9.77 -23.65 23.03
C ALA A 122 -8.37 -23.00 22.97
N ASP A 123 -7.49 -23.24 23.94
CA ASP A 123 -6.21 -22.53 24.06
C ASP A 123 -5.02 -23.50 24.08
N VAL A 124 -4.12 -23.35 23.09
CA VAL A 124 -2.88 -24.10 22.94
C VAL A 124 -1.71 -23.14 23.07
N VAL A 125 -0.87 -23.36 24.08
CA VAL A 125 0.20 -22.44 24.46
C VAL A 125 1.59 -23.00 24.19
N LEU A 126 2.41 -22.22 23.51
CA LEU A 126 3.86 -22.44 23.38
C LEU A 126 4.59 -21.71 24.52
N THR A 127 5.28 -22.45 25.39
CA THR A 127 5.93 -21.85 26.56
C THR A 127 7.42 -21.57 26.38
N GLN A 128 8.05 -22.18 25.38
CA GLN A 128 9.44 -21.94 25.01
C GLN A 128 9.53 -20.81 23.98
N ARG A 129 10.72 -20.19 23.92
CA ARG A 129 11.01 -19.13 22.95
C ARG A 129 11.17 -19.67 21.52
N ARG A 130 11.62 -20.90 21.36
CA ARG A 130 11.99 -21.47 20.05
C ARG A 130 11.60 -22.93 19.94
N TYR A 131 11.05 -23.30 18.80
CA TYR A 131 10.77 -24.68 18.39
C TYR A 131 11.29 -24.90 16.98
N THR A 132 11.59 -26.15 16.69
CA THR A 132 12.00 -26.59 15.36
C THR A 132 11.05 -27.67 14.88
N LEU A 133 10.55 -27.48 13.66
CA LEU A 133 9.53 -28.33 13.05
C LEU A 133 10.11 -28.91 11.77
N PHE A 134 10.24 -30.24 11.73
CA PHE A 134 10.62 -30.93 10.50
C PHE A 134 9.36 -31.26 9.73
N ASN A 135 9.34 -30.86 8.47
CA ASN A 135 8.20 -31.13 7.61
C ASN A 135 8.08 -32.64 7.40
N PRO A 136 6.88 -33.23 7.59
CA PRO A 136 6.65 -34.63 7.27
C PRO A 136 7.00 -34.93 5.80
N VAL A 137 7.22 -36.21 5.51
CA VAL A 137 7.38 -36.64 4.12
C VAL A 137 6.02 -36.51 3.41
N ARG A 138 6.04 -35.93 2.21
CA ARG A 138 4.89 -35.83 1.32
C ARG A 138 4.86 -37.04 0.39
N HIS A 139 3.72 -37.73 0.36
CA HIS A 139 3.44 -38.86 -0.53
C HIS A 139 2.37 -38.52 -1.58
N SER A 140 1.44 -37.64 -1.22
CA SER A 140 0.39 -37.17 -2.13
C SER A 140 0.97 -36.20 -3.18
N PRO A 141 0.40 -36.17 -4.41
CA PRO A 141 0.78 -35.19 -5.41
C PRO A 141 0.58 -33.73 -4.96
N VAL A 142 1.24 -32.77 -5.62
CA VAL A 142 1.09 -31.33 -5.34
C VAL A 142 -0.36 -30.88 -5.51
N GLU A 143 -1.05 -31.32 -6.57
CA GLU A 143 -2.44 -30.92 -6.84
C GLU A 143 -3.42 -31.30 -5.72
N THR A 144 -3.09 -32.30 -4.89
CA THR A 144 -3.89 -32.70 -3.73
C THR A 144 -3.59 -31.78 -2.54
N ILE A 145 -3.73 -30.48 -2.75
CA ILE A 145 -3.19 -29.43 -1.87
C ILE A 145 -3.75 -29.48 -0.43
N THR A 146 -4.95 -30.02 -0.25
CA THR A 146 -5.61 -30.21 1.05
C THR A 146 -5.17 -31.47 1.80
N ALA A 147 -4.33 -32.32 1.20
CA ALA A 147 -3.82 -33.51 1.89
C ALA A 147 -2.92 -33.11 3.07
N ARG A 148 -3.13 -33.77 4.21
CA ARG A 148 -2.43 -33.49 5.47
C ARG A 148 -0.97 -33.94 5.48
N ASP A 149 -0.62 -34.95 4.67
CA ASP A 149 0.75 -35.43 4.60
C ASP A 149 1.68 -34.36 4.02
N GLY A 150 2.92 -34.30 4.49
CA GLY A 150 3.86 -33.24 4.09
C GLY A 150 3.68 -31.89 4.78
N GLN A 151 2.62 -31.69 5.58
CA GLN A 151 2.36 -30.44 6.28
C GLN A 151 2.81 -30.53 7.75
N PRO A 152 3.64 -29.60 8.26
CA PRO A 152 4.09 -29.60 9.65
C PRO A 152 2.97 -29.31 10.64
N ILE A 153 2.13 -28.30 10.38
CA ILE A 153 1.02 -27.92 11.26
C ILE A 153 -0.27 -27.84 10.44
N VAL A 154 -1.31 -28.52 10.91
CA VAL A 154 -2.66 -28.51 10.36
C VAL A 154 -3.67 -28.17 11.45
N ILE A 155 -4.47 -27.14 11.23
CA ILE A 155 -5.53 -26.68 12.14
C ILE A 155 -6.88 -26.96 11.49
N THR A 156 -7.75 -27.70 12.18
CA THR A 156 -9.06 -28.13 11.66
C THR A 156 -10.22 -27.84 12.61
N SER A 157 -9.98 -27.08 13.67
CA SER A 157 -11.00 -26.72 14.66
C SER A 157 -10.72 -25.33 15.23
N ASN A 158 -11.71 -24.78 15.93
CA ASN A 158 -11.53 -23.58 16.76
C ASN A 158 -10.34 -23.74 17.72
N VAL A 159 -9.42 -22.78 17.68
CA VAL A 159 -8.27 -22.75 18.58
C VAL A 159 -7.65 -21.35 18.64
N THR A 160 -7.15 -20.98 19.81
CA THR A 160 -6.15 -19.94 20.01
C THR A 160 -4.79 -20.63 20.13
N LEU A 161 -3.94 -20.49 19.13
CA LEU A 161 -2.55 -20.94 19.18
C LEU A 161 -1.68 -19.73 19.54
N ARG A 162 -1.04 -19.75 20.70
CA ARG A 162 -0.29 -18.57 21.15
C ARG A 162 1.02 -18.89 21.84
N GLY A 163 2.01 -18.04 21.60
CA GLY A 163 3.18 -17.98 22.46
C GLY A 163 2.82 -17.38 23.83
N LYS A 164 3.36 -17.94 24.91
CA LYS A 164 3.32 -17.32 26.25
C LYS A 164 4.03 -15.96 26.24
N GLN A 165 5.06 -15.85 25.42
CA GLN A 165 5.72 -14.64 24.95
C GLN A 165 5.75 -14.72 23.41
N MET A 166 6.68 -14.05 22.73
CA MET A 166 6.95 -14.38 21.33
C MET A 166 7.62 -15.77 21.24
N SER A 167 7.04 -16.69 20.48
CA SER A 167 7.61 -18.01 20.20
C SER A 167 7.96 -18.15 18.71
N ASP A 168 9.21 -18.51 18.43
CA ASP A 168 9.73 -18.73 17.09
C ASP A 168 9.53 -20.19 16.66
N LEU A 169 8.89 -20.40 15.50
CA LEU A 169 8.74 -21.70 14.84
C LEU A 169 9.63 -21.73 13.60
N TYR A 170 10.71 -22.51 13.67
CA TYR A 170 11.61 -22.73 12.53
C TYR A 170 11.20 -23.97 11.75
N PHE A 171 10.98 -23.81 10.46
CA PHE A 171 10.59 -24.90 9.57
C PHE A 171 11.80 -25.44 8.79
N TYR A 172 11.90 -26.76 8.72
CA TYR A 172 12.95 -27.48 8.01
C TYR A 172 12.36 -28.58 7.14
N GLY A 173 13.13 -29.07 6.17
CA GLY A 173 12.81 -30.25 5.41
C GLY A 173 12.74 -31.51 6.29
N PRO A 174 12.37 -32.65 5.70
CA PRO A 174 12.44 -33.93 6.39
C PRO A 174 13.81 -34.13 7.03
N ASN A 175 13.83 -34.68 8.25
CA ASN A 175 15.07 -34.94 9.01
C ASN A 175 15.90 -33.69 9.39
N GLY A 176 15.34 -32.48 9.29
CA GLY A 176 16.00 -31.24 9.71
C GLY A 176 16.89 -30.60 8.66
N GLU A 177 16.63 -30.89 7.38
CA GLU A 177 17.37 -30.35 6.24
C GLU A 177 16.96 -28.90 5.93
N ASP A 178 17.87 -28.12 5.34
CA ASP A 178 17.62 -26.72 4.98
C ASP A 178 16.72 -26.62 3.74
N LEU A 179 15.53 -26.01 3.88
CA LEU A 179 14.54 -25.86 2.81
C LEU A 179 15.01 -24.96 1.65
N GLU A 180 16.01 -24.10 1.85
CA GLU A 180 16.58 -23.28 0.77
C GLU A 180 17.32 -24.15 -0.24
N THR A 181 18.04 -25.18 0.23
CA THR A 181 18.95 -25.99 -0.60
C THR A 181 18.49 -27.43 -0.79
N ASN A 182 17.54 -27.90 0.02
CA ASN A 182 17.05 -29.26 0.01
C ASN A 182 15.53 -29.28 0.23
N TRP A 183 14.80 -29.64 -0.83
CA TRP A 183 13.35 -29.76 -0.86
C TRP A 183 12.95 -31.17 -1.29
N GLN A 184 11.73 -31.56 -0.96
CA GLN A 184 11.19 -32.83 -1.44
C GLN A 184 10.79 -32.68 -2.92
N THR A 185 10.92 -33.74 -3.70
CA THR A 185 10.31 -33.84 -5.02
C THR A 185 9.14 -34.82 -4.95
N VAL A 186 7.99 -34.39 -5.46
CA VAL A 186 6.77 -35.20 -5.53
C VAL A 186 6.14 -35.09 -6.91
N ARG A 187 5.12 -35.89 -7.16
CA ARG A 187 4.36 -35.81 -8.40
C ARG A 187 3.53 -34.54 -8.44
N THR A 188 3.44 -33.89 -9.59
CA THR A 188 2.56 -32.75 -9.83
C THR A 188 1.10 -33.18 -9.66
N ASN A 189 0.74 -34.30 -10.30
CA ASN A 189 -0.60 -34.85 -10.30
C ASN A 189 -0.60 -36.39 -10.25
N ALA A 190 -1.78 -36.99 -10.09
CA ALA A 190 -1.92 -38.44 -10.03
C ALA A 190 -1.49 -39.17 -11.32
N ALA A 191 -1.48 -38.48 -12.47
CA ALA A 191 -1.07 -39.03 -13.76
C ALA A 191 0.45 -38.98 -14.00
N SER A 192 1.20 -38.13 -13.30
CA SER A 192 2.67 -38.12 -13.35
C SER A 192 3.20 -39.49 -12.89
N THR A 193 4.10 -40.09 -13.68
CA THR A 193 4.71 -41.39 -13.35
C THR A 193 5.91 -41.23 -12.42
N GLU A 194 6.57 -40.07 -12.44
CA GLU A 194 7.76 -39.75 -11.64
C GLU A 194 7.57 -38.41 -10.93
N PRO A 195 8.30 -38.15 -9.82
CA PRO A 195 8.33 -36.84 -9.17
C PRO A 195 8.86 -35.75 -10.10
N ASP A 196 8.06 -34.71 -10.32
CA ASP A 196 8.29 -33.63 -11.29
C ASP A 196 7.91 -32.24 -10.73
N ALA A 197 7.67 -32.14 -9.41
CA ALA A 197 7.37 -30.89 -8.73
C ALA A 197 8.03 -30.80 -7.35
N ILE A 198 8.27 -29.57 -6.90
CA ILE A 198 8.81 -29.27 -5.58
C ILE A 198 7.72 -29.43 -4.51
N TRP A 199 8.11 -29.89 -3.33
CA TRP A 199 7.34 -29.77 -2.10
C TRP A 199 8.22 -29.27 -0.94
N ARG A 200 7.88 -28.11 -0.40
CA ARG A 200 8.48 -27.59 0.84
C ARG A 200 7.57 -27.70 2.05
N GLY A 201 6.25 -27.69 1.88
CA GLY A 201 5.28 -27.69 2.98
C GLY A 201 5.00 -26.29 3.52
N TRP A 202 3.77 -26.06 3.95
CA TRP A 202 3.35 -24.78 4.52
C TRP A 202 3.76 -24.67 5.98
N GLY A 203 3.94 -23.46 6.53
CA GLY A 203 4.16 -23.29 7.96
C GLY A 203 2.95 -23.75 8.77
N ILE A 204 1.77 -23.23 8.44
CA ILE A 204 0.47 -23.63 9.01
C ILE A 204 -0.55 -23.79 7.89
N MET A 205 -1.13 -24.98 7.78
CA MET A 205 -2.30 -25.24 6.94
C MET A 205 -3.58 -25.13 7.77
N ILE A 206 -4.51 -24.30 7.33
CA ILE A 206 -5.85 -24.19 7.88
C ILE A 206 -6.79 -24.99 6.98
N LEU A 207 -7.44 -26.00 7.55
CA LEU A 207 -8.35 -26.89 6.84
C LEU A 207 -9.74 -26.81 7.48
N GLY A 208 -10.51 -25.83 7.02
CA GLY A 208 -11.92 -25.64 7.39
C GLY A 208 -12.88 -26.49 6.54
N ASP A 209 -14.09 -25.99 6.32
CA ASP A 209 -15.14 -26.70 5.61
C ASP A 209 -15.02 -26.55 4.09
N MET A 210 -15.09 -27.66 3.35
CA MET A 210 -15.06 -27.67 1.88
C MET A 210 -16.44 -27.35 1.30
N GLY A 211 -16.51 -26.75 0.09
CA GLY A 211 -17.75 -26.65 -0.69
C GLY A 211 -18.41 -25.27 -0.75
N GLY A 212 -17.68 -24.19 -0.44
CA GLY A 212 -18.19 -22.81 -0.49
C GLY A 212 -19.01 -22.42 0.75
N PHE A 213 -19.41 -21.15 0.85
CA PHE A 213 -20.08 -20.65 2.06
C PHE A 213 -21.44 -21.35 2.29
N PRO A 214 -21.64 -22.05 3.41
CA PRO A 214 -22.95 -22.59 3.75
C PRO A 214 -23.94 -21.45 4.00
N THR A 215 -25.24 -21.74 3.83
CA THR A 215 -26.32 -20.78 4.12
C THR A 215 -26.42 -20.44 5.61
N ASP A 216 -25.92 -21.33 6.48
CA ASP A 216 -25.80 -21.11 7.92
C ASP A 216 -24.32 -21.13 8.32
N LEU A 217 -23.85 -20.06 8.96
CA LEU A 217 -22.47 -19.90 9.43
C LEU A 217 -22.29 -20.35 10.88
N ASN A 218 -23.32 -20.93 11.51
CA ASN A 218 -23.32 -21.29 12.93
C ASN A 218 -22.79 -22.70 13.24
N ASP A 219 -22.30 -23.45 12.25
CA ASP A 219 -21.80 -24.82 12.43
C ASP A 219 -20.50 -25.09 11.66
N LEU A 220 -19.68 -24.05 11.44
CA LEU A 220 -18.38 -24.23 10.79
C LEU A 220 -17.39 -24.94 11.72
N SER A 221 -16.60 -25.85 11.16
CA SER A 221 -15.49 -26.51 11.86
C SER A 221 -14.53 -25.50 12.50
N ILE A 222 -14.33 -24.36 11.85
CA ILE A 222 -13.56 -23.21 12.33
C ILE A 222 -14.41 -21.94 12.27
N GLU A 223 -15.07 -21.64 13.37
CA GLU A 223 -15.72 -20.37 13.63
C GLU A 223 -14.70 -19.25 13.96
N GLU A 224 -13.68 -19.57 14.75
CA GLU A 224 -12.65 -18.63 15.14
C GLU A 224 -11.30 -19.32 15.30
N LEU A 225 -10.32 -18.83 14.55
CA LEU A 225 -8.91 -19.14 14.72
C LEU A 225 -8.17 -17.88 15.16
N ARG A 226 -7.47 -17.97 16.30
CA ARG A 226 -6.57 -16.92 16.76
C ARG A 226 -5.12 -17.42 16.78
N ILE A 227 -4.20 -16.62 16.26
CA ILE A 227 -2.77 -16.88 16.36
C ILE A 227 -2.10 -15.64 16.95
N GLU A 228 -1.41 -15.81 18.08
CA GLU A 228 -0.88 -14.69 18.83
C GLU A 228 0.57 -14.90 19.29
N ASN A 229 1.41 -13.86 19.17
CA ASN A 229 2.79 -13.85 19.67
C ASN A 229 3.62 -15.02 19.09
N ILE A 230 3.55 -15.22 17.77
CA ILE A 230 4.27 -16.29 17.08
C ILE A 230 5.02 -15.70 15.90
N ARG A 231 6.27 -16.16 15.71
CA ARG A 231 7.04 -15.91 14.49
C ARG A 231 7.21 -17.22 13.72
N LEU A 232 6.84 -17.23 12.44
CA LEU A 232 7.02 -18.36 11.52
C LEU A 232 8.25 -18.08 10.65
N ILE A 233 9.22 -18.99 10.64
CA ILE A 233 10.52 -18.79 9.96
C ILE A 233 10.77 -19.96 9.01
N GLY A 234 10.59 -19.75 7.72
CA GLY A 234 10.81 -20.77 6.70
C GLY A 234 12.27 -20.93 6.26
N GLY A 235 13.13 -19.95 6.59
CA GLY A 235 14.59 -19.99 6.34
C GLY A 235 15.02 -19.76 4.89
N GLN A 236 14.07 -19.54 3.98
CA GLN A 236 14.32 -19.36 2.54
C GLN A 236 14.54 -17.88 2.18
N LYS A 237 15.20 -17.61 1.05
CA LYS A 237 15.48 -16.23 0.57
C LYS A 237 14.70 -15.88 -0.70
N LYS A 238 14.31 -14.61 -0.84
CA LYS A 238 13.82 -14.07 -2.12
C LYS A 238 14.96 -14.08 -3.14
N THR A 239 14.71 -14.60 -4.33
CA THR A 239 15.74 -14.79 -5.37
C THR A 239 15.57 -13.94 -6.62
N ASP A 240 14.38 -13.40 -6.88
CA ASP A 240 14.16 -12.47 -8.00
C ASP A 240 13.03 -11.47 -7.69
N ALA A 241 13.03 -10.34 -8.39
CA ALA A 241 11.92 -9.41 -8.54
C ALA A 241 10.77 -9.99 -9.39
N ARG A 242 11.09 -10.82 -10.40
CA ARG A 242 10.09 -11.50 -11.23
C ARG A 242 10.30 -13.01 -11.20
N PRO A 243 9.93 -13.66 -10.10
CA PRO A 243 10.19 -15.08 -9.94
C PRO A 243 9.43 -15.89 -10.99
N LEU A 244 10.06 -16.94 -11.50
CA LEU A 244 9.42 -17.93 -12.36
C LEU A 244 8.30 -18.64 -11.59
N TYR A 245 7.19 -18.93 -12.28
CA TYR A 245 6.07 -19.70 -11.73
C TYR A 245 5.76 -20.90 -12.63
N PRO A 246 5.65 -22.13 -12.08
CA PRO A 246 6.02 -22.51 -10.70
C PRO A 246 7.54 -22.48 -10.49
N ALA A 247 7.98 -22.65 -9.24
CA ALA A 247 9.40 -22.80 -8.91
C ALA A 247 10.06 -23.98 -9.66
N SER A 248 11.31 -23.78 -10.09
CA SER A 248 12.08 -24.74 -10.87
C SER A 248 12.56 -25.90 -10.01
N VAL A 249 12.20 -27.13 -10.40
CA VAL A 249 12.63 -28.36 -9.71
C VAL A 249 14.15 -28.52 -9.68
N GLU A 250 14.86 -28.00 -10.69
CA GLU A 250 16.31 -28.12 -10.81
C GLU A 250 17.09 -27.21 -9.86
N THR A 251 16.56 -26.00 -9.60
CA THR A 251 17.27 -24.95 -8.86
C THR A 251 16.61 -24.59 -7.53
N GLY A 252 15.34 -24.93 -7.36
CA GLY A 252 14.53 -24.54 -6.20
C GLY A 252 13.95 -23.14 -6.29
N ASP A 253 14.34 -22.35 -7.30
CA ASP A 253 14.03 -20.93 -7.44
C ASP A 253 12.71 -20.65 -8.16
N GLY A 254 12.07 -19.56 -7.75
CA GLY A 254 10.77 -19.11 -8.27
C GLY A 254 9.70 -19.00 -7.19
N TRP A 255 8.47 -18.74 -7.61
CA TRP A 255 7.29 -18.70 -6.74
C TRP A 255 6.80 -20.13 -6.51
N ASP A 256 6.94 -20.59 -5.26
CA ASP A 256 6.61 -21.96 -4.85
C ASP A 256 5.27 -22.03 -4.10
N VAL A 257 4.22 -22.54 -4.75
CA VAL A 257 2.89 -22.70 -4.15
C VAL A 257 2.86 -23.65 -2.95
N THR A 258 3.89 -24.48 -2.78
CA THR A 258 3.99 -25.45 -1.68
C THR A 258 4.72 -24.89 -0.46
N ALA A 259 5.21 -23.65 -0.51
CA ALA A 259 5.99 -23.02 0.53
C ALA A 259 5.28 -21.78 1.07
N LYS A 260 4.10 -21.94 1.68
CA LYS A 260 3.32 -20.82 2.24
C LYS A 260 3.58 -20.66 3.73
N GLY A 261 3.52 -19.45 4.27
CA GLY A 261 3.64 -19.24 5.72
C GLY A 261 2.39 -19.76 6.46
N ILE A 262 1.25 -19.12 6.22
CA ILE A 262 -0.07 -19.56 6.62
C ILE A 262 -0.93 -19.67 5.36
N GLY A 263 -1.59 -20.81 5.16
CA GLY A 263 -2.42 -21.04 3.99
C GLY A 263 -3.74 -21.71 4.30
N LEU A 264 -4.77 -21.34 3.55
CA LEU A 264 -6.01 -22.10 3.37
C LEU A 264 -6.34 -22.18 1.88
N TRP A 265 -6.87 -23.31 1.44
CA TRP A 265 -7.19 -23.54 0.03
C TRP A 265 -8.58 -24.13 -0.11
N GLU A 266 -9.48 -23.38 -0.76
CA GLU A 266 -10.85 -23.81 -1.08
C GLU A 266 -11.67 -24.28 0.13
N VAL A 267 -11.33 -23.75 1.30
CA VAL A 267 -12.05 -23.97 2.55
C VAL A 267 -12.71 -22.69 3.03
N VAL A 268 -13.77 -22.88 3.81
CA VAL A 268 -14.50 -21.82 4.49
C VAL A 268 -14.16 -21.86 5.97
N VAL A 269 -13.85 -20.68 6.48
CA VAL A 269 -13.76 -20.40 7.91
C VAL A 269 -14.51 -19.10 8.20
N LYS A 270 -14.96 -18.88 9.43
CA LYS A 270 -15.69 -17.65 9.75
C LYS A 270 -14.73 -16.50 10.07
N ARG A 271 -13.81 -16.67 11.01
CA ARG A 271 -12.88 -15.62 11.44
C ARG A 271 -11.45 -16.13 11.62
N ILE A 272 -10.49 -15.39 11.07
CA ILE A 272 -9.07 -15.52 11.39
C ILE A 272 -8.60 -14.21 12.04
N HIS A 273 -7.96 -14.31 13.20
CA HIS A 273 -7.33 -13.17 13.88
C HIS A 273 -5.86 -13.47 14.15
N LEU A 274 -4.97 -12.67 13.55
CA LEU A 274 -3.54 -12.71 13.82
C LEU A 274 -3.15 -11.46 14.60
N ARG A 275 -2.48 -11.64 15.75
CA ARG A 275 -2.02 -10.54 16.60
C ARG A 275 -0.57 -10.72 17.01
N ASN A 276 0.27 -9.73 16.73
CA ASN A 276 1.71 -9.82 17.02
C ASN A 276 2.32 -11.08 16.38
N VAL A 277 2.06 -11.26 15.09
CA VAL A 277 2.53 -12.41 14.31
C VAL A 277 3.53 -11.94 13.27
N GLU A 278 4.64 -12.66 13.14
CA GLU A 278 5.65 -12.40 12.12
C GLU A 278 5.80 -13.64 11.24
N ILE A 279 5.94 -13.45 9.93
CA ILE A 279 6.10 -14.54 8.96
C ILE A 279 7.23 -14.14 8.02
N GLU A 280 8.29 -14.94 7.95
CA GLU A 280 9.43 -14.64 7.09
C GLU A 280 10.09 -15.86 6.46
N GLY A 281 10.63 -15.65 5.26
CA GLY A 281 11.52 -16.59 4.60
C GLY A 281 10.80 -17.82 4.03
N PHE A 282 9.73 -17.60 3.27
CA PHE A 282 9.05 -18.64 2.51
C PHE A 282 9.01 -18.26 1.02
N LYS A 283 9.24 -19.21 0.10
CA LYS A 283 9.26 -18.93 -1.35
C LYS A 283 7.85 -18.71 -1.95
N GLY A 284 6.80 -19.20 -1.30
CA GLY A 284 5.41 -18.90 -1.65
C GLY A 284 4.84 -17.77 -0.79
N GLU A 285 3.54 -17.58 -0.89
CA GLU A 285 2.82 -16.52 -0.18
C GLU A 285 2.90 -16.68 1.35
N LEU A 286 3.17 -15.59 2.06
CA LEU A 286 3.34 -15.64 3.52
C LEU A 286 1.99 -15.80 4.24
N PHE A 287 0.95 -15.16 3.73
CA PHE A 287 -0.44 -15.40 4.11
C PHE A 287 -1.27 -15.60 2.84
N TYR A 288 -1.97 -16.73 2.73
CA TYR A 288 -2.71 -17.09 1.53
C TYR A 288 -4.10 -17.64 1.84
N CYS A 289 -5.08 -17.13 1.11
CA CYS A 289 -6.43 -17.68 1.05
C CYS A 289 -6.84 -17.97 -0.39
N GLY A 290 -7.05 -19.24 -0.70
CA GLY A 290 -7.66 -19.68 -1.94
C GLY A 290 -9.18 -19.86 -1.81
N GLY A 291 -9.92 -19.56 -2.87
CA GLY A 291 -11.37 -19.71 -2.91
C GLY A 291 -12.10 -18.64 -2.08
N GLU A 292 -13.19 -19.04 -1.42
CA GLU A 292 -14.06 -18.15 -0.65
C GLU A 292 -13.43 -17.59 0.63
N GLY A 293 -12.52 -18.34 1.25
CA GLY A 293 -11.72 -17.89 2.38
C GLY A 293 -12.51 -17.55 3.66
N PRO A 294 -11.90 -16.79 4.60
CA PRO A 294 -12.55 -16.33 5.81
C PRO A 294 -13.65 -15.28 5.52
N LYS A 295 -14.75 -15.29 6.28
CA LYS A 295 -15.68 -14.14 6.29
C LYS A 295 -15.03 -12.89 6.87
N GLU A 296 -14.14 -13.05 7.83
CA GLU A 296 -13.41 -11.94 8.43
C GLU A 296 -11.95 -12.31 8.69
N THR A 297 -11.04 -11.45 8.24
CA THR A 297 -9.61 -11.50 8.56
C THR A 297 -9.22 -10.26 9.34
N VAL A 298 -8.66 -10.44 10.53
CA VAL A 298 -8.17 -9.35 11.38
C VAL A 298 -6.68 -9.53 11.61
N LEU A 299 -5.88 -8.53 11.21
CA LEU A 299 -4.42 -8.51 11.40
C LEU A 299 -4.03 -7.30 12.24
N GLU A 300 -3.36 -7.53 13.37
CA GLU A 300 -2.94 -6.49 14.29
C GLU A 300 -1.47 -6.65 14.66
N ASN A 301 -0.67 -5.60 14.44
CA ASN A 301 0.77 -5.61 14.76
C ASN A 301 1.52 -6.79 14.11
N CYS A 302 1.21 -7.09 12.84
CA CYS A 302 1.81 -8.22 12.11
C CYS A 302 2.90 -7.75 11.14
N ARG A 303 3.91 -8.60 10.87
CA ARG A 303 4.99 -8.32 9.91
C ARG A 303 5.23 -9.52 8.99
N PHE A 304 4.95 -9.37 7.70
CA PHE A 304 5.20 -10.44 6.72
C PHE A 304 6.21 -9.99 5.68
N ARG A 305 7.36 -10.68 5.58
CA ARG A 305 8.44 -10.29 4.68
C ARG A 305 9.24 -11.45 4.11
N GLU A 306 10.03 -11.17 3.08
CA GLU A 306 10.97 -12.12 2.47
C GLU A 306 10.24 -13.29 1.79
N THR A 307 9.75 -13.05 0.57
CA THR A 307 9.10 -14.08 -0.26
C THR A 307 9.26 -13.84 -1.77
N ASN A 308 9.24 -14.91 -2.55
CA ASN A 308 9.06 -14.84 -4.01
C ASN A 308 7.58 -14.74 -4.43
N GLY A 309 6.63 -15.01 -3.53
CA GLY A 309 5.20 -14.80 -3.77
C GLY A 309 4.71 -13.49 -3.20
N SER A 310 3.53 -13.55 -2.61
CA SER A 310 2.82 -12.42 -2.03
C SER A 310 3.03 -12.34 -0.51
N ALA A 311 3.31 -11.16 0.02
CA ALA A 311 3.36 -10.97 1.47
C ALA A 311 1.98 -11.23 2.10
N ILE A 312 0.91 -10.82 1.43
CA ILE A 312 -0.46 -11.12 1.83
C ILE A 312 -1.35 -11.31 0.60
N ASN A 313 -2.01 -12.45 0.53
CA ASN A 313 -3.10 -12.75 -0.39
C ASN A 313 -4.29 -13.23 0.45
N PRO A 314 -5.12 -12.30 0.94
CA PRO A 314 -6.15 -12.64 1.91
C PRO A 314 -7.38 -13.29 1.26
N GLY A 315 -7.42 -13.36 -0.08
CA GLY A 315 -8.45 -14.01 -0.88
C GLY A 315 -9.89 -13.67 -0.51
N GLY A 316 -10.83 -14.43 -1.08
CA GLY A 316 -12.22 -14.45 -0.64
C GLY A 316 -13.03 -13.17 -0.87
N SER A 317 -14.29 -13.24 -0.43
CA SER A 317 -15.27 -12.14 -0.45
C SER A 317 -15.45 -11.47 0.91
N GLY A 318 -14.67 -11.89 1.91
CA GLY A 318 -14.75 -11.45 3.30
C GLY A 318 -14.32 -10.00 3.55
N VAL A 319 -14.43 -9.59 4.80
CA VAL A 319 -13.95 -8.28 5.28
C VAL A 319 -12.55 -8.45 5.86
N ILE A 320 -11.64 -7.57 5.47
CA ILE A 320 -10.24 -7.56 5.93
C ILE A 320 -10.00 -6.28 6.75
N SER A 321 -9.52 -6.43 7.97
CA SER A 321 -9.13 -5.32 8.85
C SER A 321 -7.67 -5.48 9.24
N VAL A 322 -6.83 -4.53 8.83
CA VAL A 322 -5.39 -4.54 9.08
C VAL A 322 -4.98 -3.28 9.82
N SER A 323 -4.27 -3.43 10.93
CA SER A 323 -3.79 -2.28 11.70
C SER A 323 -2.38 -2.44 12.25
N ASN A 324 -1.57 -1.39 12.07
CA ASN A 324 -0.17 -1.30 12.52
C ASN A 324 0.69 -2.47 11.99
N CYS A 325 0.51 -2.83 10.72
CA CYS A 325 1.21 -3.95 10.09
C CYS A 325 2.27 -3.48 9.09
N GLU A 326 3.20 -4.38 8.76
CA GLU A 326 4.27 -4.17 7.79
C GLU A 326 4.29 -5.37 6.82
N PHE A 327 4.30 -5.10 5.52
CA PHE A 327 4.37 -6.13 4.49
C PHE A 327 5.40 -5.75 3.44
N GLY A 328 6.36 -6.61 3.14
CA GLY A 328 7.36 -6.21 2.17
C GLY A 328 8.43 -7.23 1.81
N ASN A 329 9.39 -6.79 1.00
CA ASN A 329 10.39 -7.67 0.38
C ASN A 329 9.73 -8.91 -0.24
N ALA A 330 8.78 -8.67 -1.14
CA ALA A 330 7.91 -9.66 -1.75
C ALA A 330 7.78 -9.39 -3.26
N HIS A 331 7.33 -10.37 -4.05
CA HIS A 331 6.92 -10.07 -5.42
C HIS A 331 5.66 -9.20 -5.41
N ALA A 332 4.63 -9.62 -4.69
CA ALA A 332 3.45 -8.80 -4.45
C ALA A 332 3.33 -8.42 -2.97
N GLY A 333 3.18 -7.13 -2.67
CA GLY A 333 2.90 -6.67 -1.31
C GLY A 333 1.51 -7.07 -0.85
N LEU A 334 0.54 -7.06 -1.77
CA LEU A 334 -0.84 -7.47 -1.54
C LEU A 334 -1.50 -7.92 -2.85
N GLU A 335 -2.26 -9.01 -2.77
CA GLU A 335 -3.19 -9.44 -3.81
C GLU A 335 -4.57 -9.66 -3.18
N GLN A 336 -5.42 -8.64 -3.21
CA GLN A 336 -6.71 -8.68 -2.52
C GLN A 336 -7.90 -8.66 -3.47
N PHE A 337 -8.91 -9.44 -3.10
CA PHE A 337 -10.31 -9.25 -3.51
C PHE A 337 -11.19 -8.91 -2.29
N GLY A 338 -12.19 -8.06 -2.47
CA GLY A 338 -13.21 -7.79 -1.43
C GLY A 338 -13.03 -6.46 -0.69
N ARG A 339 -13.55 -6.40 0.54
CA ARG A 339 -13.65 -5.17 1.34
C ARG A 339 -12.50 -5.11 2.34
N ALA A 340 -11.79 -3.99 2.40
CA ALA A 340 -10.71 -3.85 3.37
C ALA A 340 -10.57 -2.47 4.02
N VAL A 341 -10.04 -2.49 5.24
CA VAL A 341 -9.56 -1.31 5.95
C VAL A 341 -8.11 -1.55 6.36
N TYR A 342 -7.22 -0.68 5.87
CA TYR A 342 -5.81 -0.63 6.23
C TYR A 342 -5.56 0.62 7.06
N LYS A 343 -4.94 0.47 8.23
CA LYS A 343 -4.64 1.57 9.14
C LYS A 343 -3.21 1.50 9.66
N ASN A 344 -2.44 2.58 9.50
CA ASN A 344 -1.04 2.64 9.93
C ASN A 344 -0.22 1.46 9.37
N THR A 345 -0.47 1.10 8.11
CA THR A 345 0.16 -0.05 7.47
C THR A 345 1.24 0.41 6.50
N VAL A 346 2.39 -0.27 6.51
CA VAL A 346 3.49 -0.03 5.58
C VAL A 346 3.59 -1.19 4.60
N PHE A 347 3.63 -0.86 3.31
CA PHE A 347 4.00 -1.79 2.24
C PHE A 347 5.34 -1.36 1.68
N HIS A 348 6.32 -2.26 1.58
CA HIS A 348 7.66 -1.88 1.14
C HIS A 348 8.38 -2.91 0.27
N ASP A 349 9.28 -2.46 -0.60
CA ASP A 349 10.17 -3.34 -1.38
C ASP A 349 9.41 -4.44 -2.15
N CYS A 350 8.37 -4.03 -2.88
CA CYS A 350 7.50 -4.95 -3.62
C CYS A 350 7.47 -4.60 -5.11
N ASP A 351 7.38 -5.62 -5.96
CA ASP A 351 7.23 -5.41 -7.41
C ASP A 351 5.83 -4.96 -7.78
N THR A 352 4.82 -5.48 -7.08
CA THR A 352 3.41 -5.14 -7.32
C THR A 352 2.62 -5.02 -6.02
N PHE A 353 1.51 -4.30 -6.09
CA PHE A 353 0.48 -4.24 -5.07
C PHE A 353 -0.86 -4.08 -5.79
N THR A 354 -1.83 -4.92 -5.46
CA THR A 354 -3.12 -4.92 -6.16
C THR A 354 -4.28 -5.10 -5.19
N VAL A 355 -5.24 -4.17 -5.24
CA VAL A 355 -6.48 -4.23 -4.47
C VAL A 355 -7.70 -4.15 -5.38
N HIS A 356 -8.49 -5.22 -5.39
CA HIS A 356 -9.77 -5.31 -6.07
C HIS A 356 -10.93 -5.16 -5.09
N ALA A 357 -11.78 -4.17 -5.32
CA ALA A 357 -13.06 -4.06 -4.61
C ALA A 357 -14.10 -5.01 -5.21
N TRP A 358 -14.31 -6.16 -4.57
CA TRP A 358 -15.15 -7.24 -5.10
C TRP A 358 -16.49 -7.38 -4.35
N PRO A 359 -17.63 -7.64 -5.02
CA PRO A 359 -18.94 -7.84 -4.39
C PRO A 359 -19.06 -9.14 -3.57
N ASP A 360 -19.94 -9.16 -2.59
CA ASP A 360 -20.23 -10.32 -1.73
C ASP A 360 -20.65 -11.65 -2.42
N LYS A 361 -21.05 -11.64 -3.70
CA LYS A 361 -21.63 -12.82 -4.40
C LYS A 361 -20.92 -13.26 -5.68
N GLY A 362 -19.63 -12.96 -5.83
CA GLY A 362 -18.90 -13.29 -7.06
C GLY A 362 -19.24 -12.33 -8.21
N GLY A 363 -18.26 -12.03 -9.06
CA GLY A 363 -18.49 -11.26 -10.28
C GLY A 363 -19.24 -12.09 -11.33
N ARG A 364 -20.13 -11.45 -12.12
CA ARG A 364 -20.90 -12.15 -13.18
C ARG A 364 -20.04 -12.68 -14.34
N TYR A 365 -18.89 -12.07 -14.61
CA TYR A 365 -18.07 -12.38 -15.79
C TYR A 365 -16.57 -12.33 -15.49
N ASN A 366 -16.09 -11.18 -15.02
CA ASN A 366 -14.68 -10.92 -14.83
C ASN A 366 -14.43 -10.29 -13.44
N PRO A 367 -13.40 -10.76 -12.73
CA PRO A 367 -12.97 -10.23 -11.43
C PRO A 367 -12.74 -8.72 -11.36
N GLY A 368 -12.32 -8.11 -12.47
CA GLY A 368 -12.02 -6.69 -12.53
C GLY A 368 -13.24 -5.80 -12.41
N ILE A 369 -14.41 -6.24 -12.91
CA ILE A 369 -15.59 -5.38 -13.00
C ILE A 369 -16.14 -5.07 -11.60
N ALA A 370 -16.18 -3.79 -11.28
CA ALA A 370 -16.74 -3.29 -10.04
C ALA A 370 -18.26 -3.52 -9.99
N TRP A 371 -18.75 -4.34 -9.06
CA TRP A 371 -20.18 -4.46 -8.73
C TRP A 371 -20.50 -4.05 -7.29
N ARG A 372 -21.67 -3.44 -7.11
CA ARG A 372 -22.25 -3.28 -5.77
C ARG A 372 -22.62 -4.65 -5.19
N ASN A 373 -22.56 -4.75 -3.87
CA ASN A 373 -23.02 -5.90 -3.12
C ASN A 373 -24.52 -6.14 -3.33
N SER A 374 -24.98 -7.32 -2.94
CA SER A 374 -26.39 -7.70 -3.06
C SER A 374 -27.38 -6.81 -2.30
N ASP A 375 -26.89 -6.07 -1.30
CA ASP A 375 -27.62 -5.06 -0.53
C ASP A 375 -27.50 -3.63 -1.11
N GLY A 376 -26.82 -3.46 -2.24
CA GLY A 376 -26.56 -2.17 -2.90
C GLY A 376 -25.36 -1.39 -2.36
N THR A 377 -24.68 -1.89 -1.32
CA THR A 377 -23.48 -1.25 -0.77
C THR A 377 -22.25 -1.45 -1.67
N ALA A 378 -21.27 -0.56 -1.60
CA ALA A 378 -20.01 -0.72 -2.31
C ALA A 378 -19.00 -1.53 -1.49
N ALA A 379 -18.17 -2.33 -2.16
CA ALA A 379 -17.08 -3.08 -1.52
C ALA A 379 -15.87 -2.17 -1.25
N THR A 380 -16.02 -1.19 -0.35
CA THR A 380 -15.02 -0.12 -0.20
C THR A 380 -13.68 -0.62 0.35
N ASN A 381 -12.59 -0.11 -0.23
CA ASN A 381 -11.24 -0.23 0.31
C ASN A 381 -10.82 1.10 0.94
N ARG A 382 -10.37 1.08 2.20
CA ARG A 382 -10.02 2.29 2.95
C ARG A 382 -8.57 2.24 3.43
N PHE A 383 -7.81 3.28 3.09
CA PHE A 383 -6.44 3.48 3.54
C PHE A 383 -6.36 4.65 4.52
N ILE A 384 -5.89 4.40 5.74
CA ILE A 384 -5.83 5.40 6.80
C ILE A 384 -4.39 5.47 7.30
N ASN A 385 -3.69 6.55 6.93
CA ASN A 385 -2.28 6.74 7.29
C ASN A 385 -1.40 5.54 6.87
N CYS A 386 -1.58 5.06 5.63
CA CYS A 386 -0.76 3.99 5.07
C CYS A 386 0.42 4.57 4.28
N GLU A 387 1.51 3.82 4.23
CA GLU A 387 2.73 4.17 3.50
C GLU A 387 3.10 3.08 2.51
N PHE A 388 3.55 3.50 1.33
CA PHE A 388 4.09 2.63 0.30
C PHE A 388 5.51 3.11 -0.01
N GLU A 389 6.50 2.27 0.24
CA GLU A 389 7.92 2.59 0.11
C GLU A 389 8.56 1.64 -0.91
N ARG A 390 9.08 2.16 -2.03
CA ARG A 390 9.70 1.31 -3.06
C ARG A 390 8.78 0.20 -3.57
N VAL A 391 7.49 0.52 -3.76
CA VAL A 391 6.50 -0.38 -4.39
C VAL A 391 6.33 0.03 -5.86
N ARG A 392 6.75 -0.85 -6.77
CA ARG A 392 6.89 -0.49 -8.19
C ARG A 392 5.57 -0.18 -8.88
N SER A 393 4.53 -0.98 -8.66
CA SER A 393 3.22 -0.77 -9.26
C SER A 393 2.10 -0.96 -8.24
N ILE A 394 1.44 0.13 -7.83
CA ILE A 394 0.31 0.09 -6.90
C ILE A 394 -0.99 0.25 -7.69
N TYR A 395 -1.65 -0.86 -7.98
CA TYR A 395 -2.94 -0.89 -8.66
C TYR A 395 -4.08 -0.75 -7.67
N LEU A 396 -4.76 0.40 -7.72
CA LEU A 396 -5.96 0.66 -6.94
C LEU A 396 -7.18 0.66 -7.87
N THR A 397 -8.22 -0.07 -7.49
CA THR A 397 -9.46 -0.20 -8.27
C THR A 397 -10.59 0.63 -7.65
N SER A 398 -11.82 0.43 -8.14
CA SER A 398 -13.01 1.17 -7.74
C SER A 398 -13.27 1.16 -6.24
N TRP A 399 -14.02 2.15 -5.74
CA TRP A 399 -14.38 2.29 -4.32
C TRP A 399 -13.21 2.37 -3.34
N THR A 400 -12.07 2.83 -3.83
CA THR A 400 -10.87 3.05 -3.02
C THR A 400 -10.85 4.45 -2.45
N ARG A 401 -10.66 4.57 -1.13
CA ARG A 401 -10.68 5.86 -0.43
C ARG A 401 -9.61 6.02 0.63
N GLY A 402 -9.23 7.25 0.93
CA GLY A 402 -8.46 7.61 2.13
C GLY A 402 -7.19 8.38 1.86
N SER A 403 -6.17 8.16 2.69
CA SER A 403 -4.90 8.91 2.65
C SER A 403 -3.70 7.98 2.65
N ILE A 404 -2.79 8.20 1.69
CA ILE A 404 -1.58 7.40 1.51
C ILE A 404 -0.35 8.30 1.37
N ARG A 405 0.78 7.81 1.88
CA ARG A 405 2.11 8.34 1.61
C ARG A 405 2.82 7.43 0.63
N LEU A 406 3.42 8.00 -0.42
CA LEU A 406 4.24 7.28 -1.38
C LEU A 406 5.67 7.73 -1.21
N VAL A 407 6.62 6.80 -1.09
CA VAL A 407 8.05 7.04 -1.13
C VAL A 407 8.60 6.19 -2.27
N ASP A 408 9.12 6.85 -3.31
CA ASP A 408 9.68 6.19 -4.49
C ASP A 408 8.71 5.13 -5.09
N SER A 409 7.42 5.46 -5.14
CA SER A 409 6.33 4.55 -5.54
C SER A 409 5.28 5.27 -6.39
N SER A 410 4.51 4.51 -7.17
CA SER A 410 3.48 5.05 -8.08
C SER A 410 2.14 4.33 -7.93
N VAL A 411 1.06 5.13 -7.86
CA VAL A 411 -0.32 4.66 -7.93
C VAL A 411 -0.80 4.64 -9.37
N ILE A 412 -1.41 3.52 -9.77
CA ILE A 412 -1.98 3.29 -11.09
C ILE A 412 -3.48 3.05 -10.94
N LEU A 413 -4.27 3.98 -11.47
CA LEU A 413 -5.71 3.89 -11.60
C LEU A 413 -6.02 3.51 -13.05
N SER A 414 -6.29 2.23 -13.33
CA SER A 414 -6.43 1.72 -14.71
C SER A 414 -7.73 0.95 -14.97
N SER A 415 -8.42 1.34 -16.04
CA SER A 415 -9.56 0.57 -16.60
C SER A 415 -9.15 -0.75 -17.24
N TYR A 416 -7.88 -0.99 -17.58
CA TYR A 416 -7.47 -2.31 -18.11
C TYR A 416 -7.56 -3.41 -17.04
N LEU A 417 -7.35 -3.04 -15.78
CA LEU A 417 -7.44 -3.96 -14.64
C LEU A 417 -8.85 -3.96 -14.02
N ALA A 418 -9.46 -2.78 -13.84
CA ALA A 418 -10.76 -2.65 -13.19
C ALA A 418 -11.96 -2.74 -14.14
N HIS A 419 -11.76 -2.63 -15.46
CA HIS A 419 -12.78 -2.63 -16.52
C HIS A 419 -13.88 -1.57 -16.46
N ASN A 420 -14.25 -1.08 -15.28
CA ASN A 420 -15.11 0.06 -14.96
C ASN A 420 -14.61 0.71 -13.66
N LEU A 421 -13.54 1.49 -13.80
CA LEU A 421 -12.88 2.16 -12.68
C LEU A 421 -13.70 3.37 -12.22
N GLN A 422 -14.19 3.36 -10.98
CA GLN A 422 -15.03 4.44 -10.46
C GLN A 422 -14.99 4.64 -8.94
N ASP A 423 -15.48 5.80 -8.47
CA ASP A 423 -15.68 6.13 -7.06
C ASP A 423 -14.38 6.09 -6.22
N VAL A 424 -13.31 6.68 -6.74
CA VAL A 424 -12.00 6.77 -6.06
C VAL A 424 -11.85 8.15 -5.40
N ASP A 425 -11.47 8.20 -4.12
CA ASP A 425 -11.26 9.45 -3.37
C ASP A 425 -9.97 9.36 -2.52
N LEU A 426 -8.88 9.94 -3.00
CA LEU A 426 -7.55 9.78 -2.41
C LEU A 426 -6.85 11.11 -2.10
N ALA A 427 -6.24 11.16 -0.91
CA ALA A 427 -5.19 12.12 -0.58
C ALA A 427 -3.82 11.43 -0.68
N ILE A 428 -2.96 11.92 -1.56
CA ILE A 428 -1.64 11.34 -1.83
C ILE A 428 -0.55 12.36 -1.44
N ASP A 429 0.34 11.95 -0.54
CA ASP A 429 1.57 12.65 -0.20
C ASP A 429 2.77 11.89 -0.78
N ALA A 430 3.26 12.33 -1.95
CA ALA A 430 4.29 11.62 -2.70
C ALA A 430 5.68 12.24 -2.53
N TRP A 431 6.66 11.42 -2.18
CA TRP A 431 8.05 11.77 -1.94
C TRP A 431 8.96 11.00 -2.88
N ILE A 432 9.88 11.73 -3.51
CA ILE A 432 11.06 11.12 -4.11
C ILE A 432 12.23 11.29 -3.13
N ASP A 433 12.92 10.19 -2.81
CA ASP A 433 14.02 10.16 -1.84
C ASP A 433 15.31 9.56 -2.41
N GLN A 434 15.25 8.34 -2.96
CA GLN A 434 16.43 7.63 -3.47
C GLN A 434 16.58 7.70 -5.00
N ASP A 435 17.80 7.44 -5.48
CA ASP A 435 18.12 7.47 -6.92
C ASP A 435 17.38 6.35 -7.67
N PRO A 436 16.55 6.68 -8.67
CA PRO A 436 16.01 5.70 -9.62
C PRO A 436 17.10 4.84 -10.30
N ALA A 437 18.38 5.24 -10.23
CA ALA A 437 19.53 4.45 -10.66
C ALA A 437 19.96 3.34 -9.69
N GLU A 438 19.75 3.45 -8.37
CA GLU A 438 19.84 2.27 -7.48
C GLU A 438 18.70 1.27 -7.79
N PHE A 439 17.59 1.81 -8.30
CA PHE A 439 16.51 1.07 -8.96
C PHE A 439 16.86 0.56 -10.38
N ALA A 440 17.95 0.99 -11.03
CA ALA A 440 18.27 0.61 -12.41
C ALA A 440 18.78 -0.84 -12.56
N ALA A 441 19.06 -1.54 -11.46
CA ALA A 441 19.19 -2.99 -11.48
C ALA A 441 17.89 -3.66 -11.98
N TRP A 442 16.75 -2.99 -11.85
CA TRP A 442 15.45 -3.43 -12.34
C TRP A 442 15.26 -2.89 -13.77
N LYS A 443 15.97 -3.51 -14.72
CA LYS A 443 16.17 -3.07 -16.13
C LYS A 443 14.89 -2.76 -16.94
N ASP A 444 13.71 -3.13 -16.43
CA ASP A 444 12.42 -2.97 -17.12
C ASP A 444 11.54 -1.83 -16.58
N MET A 445 12.00 -1.06 -15.60
CA MET A 445 11.28 0.17 -15.22
C MET A 445 11.57 1.25 -16.25
N GLN A 446 10.64 1.41 -17.19
CA GLN A 446 10.29 2.75 -17.63
C GLN A 446 10.10 3.58 -16.35
N ARG A 447 11.05 4.50 -16.13
CA ARG A 447 11.25 5.31 -14.93
C ARG A 447 9.92 5.64 -14.26
N ILE A 448 9.82 5.53 -12.94
CA ILE A 448 8.72 6.11 -12.16
C ILE A 448 8.62 7.60 -12.54
N THR A 449 7.76 7.92 -13.51
CA THR A 449 7.69 9.26 -14.12
C THR A 449 6.70 10.14 -13.37
N ALA A 450 5.71 9.52 -12.75
CA ALA A 450 4.68 10.19 -11.97
C ALA A 450 4.29 9.36 -10.75
N PRO A 451 3.95 10.00 -9.62
CA PRO A 451 3.36 9.31 -8.48
C PRO A 451 1.92 8.85 -8.74
N LEU A 452 1.24 9.43 -9.75
CA LEU A 452 -0.13 9.09 -10.13
C LEU A 452 -0.25 8.85 -11.64
N HIS A 453 -0.83 7.70 -12.01
CA HIS A 453 -1.23 7.35 -13.36
C HIS A 453 -2.76 7.15 -13.43
N ILE A 454 -3.42 7.76 -14.41
CA ILE A 454 -4.85 7.55 -14.71
C ILE A 454 -4.98 7.04 -16.13
N ILE A 455 -5.40 5.79 -16.30
CA ILE A 455 -5.32 5.07 -17.56
C ILE A 455 -6.72 4.56 -17.95
N GLY A 456 -7.28 5.13 -19.01
CA GLY A 456 -8.50 4.66 -19.65
C GLY A 456 -8.24 3.73 -20.84
N PRO A 457 -9.30 3.18 -21.46
CA PRO A 457 -9.16 2.33 -22.63
C PRO A 457 -8.73 3.11 -23.88
N ASP A 458 -8.11 2.41 -24.83
CA ASP A 458 -7.72 2.94 -26.14
C ASP A 458 -8.93 3.21 -27.03
N SER A 459 -10.02 2.47 -26.81
CA SER A 459 -11.25 2.52 -27.57
C SER A 459 -12.46 2.22 -26.69
N LEU A 460 -13.58 2.88 -26.97
CA LEU A 460 -14.87 2.63 -26.30
C LEU A 460 -15.54 1.32 -26.74
N THR A 461 -14.94 0.64 -27.71
CA THR A 461 -15.39 -0.66 -28.21
C THR A 461 -14.38 -1.75 -27.84
N GLN A 462 -13.47 -1.49 -26.89
CA GLN A 462 -12.52 -2.48 -26.42
C GLN A 462 -13.25 -3.50 -25.54
N GLN A 463 -13.37 -4.74 -26.02
CA GLN A 463 -14.13 -5.80 -25.35
C GLN A 463 -13.43 -6.28 -24.08
N ILE A 464 -14.22 -6.54 -23.04
CA ILE A 464 -13.73 -7.20 -21.82
C ILE A 464 -13.55 -8.69 -22.11
N GLY A 465 -12.36 -9.22 -21.87
CA GLY A 465 -12.09 -10.65 -21.99
C GLY A 465 -13.03 -11.47 -21.10
N SER A 466 -13.59 -12.56 -21.66
CA SER A 466 -14.54 -13.47 -21.01
C SER A 466 -15.93 -12.90 -20.70
N ALA A 467 -16.23 -11.65 -21.10
CA ALA A 467 -17.58 -11.09 -21.03
C ALA A 467 -18.36 -11.33 -22.35
N PRO A 468 -19.71 -11.33 -22.33
CA PRO A 468 -20.52 -11.42 -23.53
C PRO A 468 -20.17 -10.34 -24.57
N ASP A 469 -20.34 -10.66 -25.85
CA ASP A 469 -20.15 -9.71 -26.94
C ASP A 469 -20.97 -8.43 -26.73
N GLY A 470 -20.32 -7.29 -26.98
CA GLY A 470 -20.90 -5.97 -26.72
C GLY A 470 -20.64 -5.44 -25.29
N THR A 471 -19.93 -6.18 -24.44
CA THR A 471 -19.47 -5.68 -23.13
C THR A 471 -18.08 -5.06 -23.26
N TYR A 472 -17.98 -3.75 -23.12
CA TYR A 472 -16.75 -2.99 -23.33
C TYR A 472 -16.16 -2.43 -22.04
N ILE A 473 -14.86 -2.15 -22.06
CA ILE A 473 -14.17 -1.44 -20.98
C ILE A 473 -14.71 -0.01 -20.91
N GLU A 474 -15.10 0.44 -19.73
CA GLU A 474 -15.59 1.78 -19.48
C GLU A 474 -14.44 2.75 -19.13
N PRO A 475 -14.50 4.01 -19.61
CA PRO A 475 -13.63 5.08 -19.14
C PRO A 475 -13.65 5.23 -17.61
N PRO A 476 -12.51 5.53 -16.97
CA PRO A 476 -12.49 5.89 -15.56
C PRO A 476 -13.42 7.08 -15.27
N SER A 477 -14.14 7.05 -14.16
CA SER A 477 -15.11 8.09 -13.77
C SER A 477 -15.16 8.29 -12.25
N HIS A 478 -15.71 9.41 -11.79
CA HIS A 478 -15.93 9.72 -10.36
C HIS A 478 -14.65 9.56 -9.51
N ILE A 479 -13.55 10.14 -9.99
CA ILE A 479 -12.24 10.08 -9.33
C ILE A 479 -11.91 11.45 -8.77
N HIS A 480 -11.66 11.54 -7.47
CA HIS A 480 -11.13 12.73 -6.83
C HIS A 480 -9.77 12.40 -6.20
N VAL A 481 -8.72 13.11 -6.62
CA VAL A 481 -7.38 12.95 -6.05
C VAL A 481 -6.83 14.29 -5.63
N ARG A 482 -6.40 14.41 -4.37
CA ARG A 482 -5.55 15.51 -3.89
C ARG A 482 -4.13 15.01 -3.78
N LEU A 483 -3.25 15.51 -4.64
CA LEU A 483 -1.86 15.06 -4.74
C LEU A 483 -0.89 16.18 -4.36
N ARG A 484 0.04 15.88 -3.45
CA ARG A 484 1.24 16.68 -3.21
C ARG A 484 2.47 15.92 -3.66
N CYS A 485 3.42 16.64 -4.22
CA CYS A 485 4.70 16.07 -4.65
C CYS A 485 5.83 16.80 -3.94
N HIS A 486 6.70 16.02 -3.31
CA HIS A 486 7.83 16.50 -2.54
C HIS A 486 9.11 15.80 -2.98
N GLN A 487 10.21 16.48 -2.73
CA GLN A 487 11.55 16.00 -2.96
C GLN A 487 12.30 16.10 -1.64
N SER A 488 12.89 14.98 -1.20
CA SER A 488 13.71 14.96 0.01
C SER A 488 14.98 15.80 -0.18
N ARG A 489 15.71 16.05 0.92
CA ARG A 489 16.99 16.75 0.83
C ARG A 489 18.01 15.92 0.02
N ALA A 490 18.06 14.61 0.25
CA ALA A 490 18.93 13.70 -0.48
C ALA A 490 18.60 13.71 -1.98
N ALA A 491 17.31 13.65 -2.33
CA ALA A 491 16.87 13.76 -3.71
C ALA A 491 17.24 15.11 -4.35
N LYS A 492 17.18 16.22 -3.61
CA LYS A 492 17.65 17.55 -4.08
C LYS A 492 19.14 17.56 -4.37
N ASP A 493 19.92 17.05 -3.44
CA ASP A 493 21.38 17.01 -3.55
C ASP A 493 21.82 16.06 -4.70
N ALA A 494 21.03 15.02 -4.99
CA ALA A 494 21.23 14.09 -6.11
C ALA A 494 20.59 14.54 -7.45
N GLY A 495 19.87 15.67 -7.48
CA GLY A 495 19.20 16.17 -8.69
C GLY A 495 17.99 15.33 -9.15
N LEU A 496 17.42 14.54 -8.25
CA LEU A 496 16.33 13.60 -8.49
C LEU A 496 14.98 14.28 -8.31
N GLN A 497 14.09 14.20 -9.30
CA GLN A 497 12.77 14.82 -9.21
C GLN A 497 11.73 13.96 -9.91
N TRP A 498 10.47 14.10 -9.48
CA TRP A 498 9.33 13.60 -10.24
C TRP A 498 9.35 14.20 -11.64
N MET A 499 9.25 13.38 -12.68
CA MET A 499 9.21 13.90 -14.06
C MET A 499 7.93 14.70 -14.31
N ARG A 500 6.82 14.28 -13.69
CA ARG A 500 5.53 14.99 -13.69
C ARG A 500 4.73 14.55 -12.46
N PRO A 501 3.77 15.34 -11.97
CA PRO A 501 2.91 14.91 -10.86
C PRO A 501 1.88 13.86 -11.30
N VAL A 502 1.39 13.92 -12.54
CA VAL A 502 0.33 13.03 -13.04
C VAL A 502 0.61 12.66 -14.49
N SER A 503 0.57 11.37 -14.77
CA SER A 503 0.44 10.84 -16.13
C SER A 503 -1.00 10.40 -16.38
N TYR A 504 -1.54 10.68 -17.55
CA TYR A 504 -2.86 10.18 -17.93
C TYR A 504 -2.94 9.80 -19.41
N TYR A 505 -3.82 8.84 -19.71
CA TYR A 505 -3.89 8.22 -21.04
C TYR A 505 -5.28 7.64 -21.30
N GLY A 506 -5.67 7.54 -22.59
CA GLY A 506 -6.90 6.88 -23.02
C GLY A 506 -8.18 7.71 -22.85
N TYR A 507 -9.33 7.07 -23.07
CA TYR A 507 -10.64 7.68 -22.84
C TYR A 507 -10.92 7.79 -21.34
N LEU A 508 -11.26 8.99 -20.87
CA LEU A 508 -11.59 9.28 -19.49
C LEU A 508 -12.94 10.00 -19.42
N ASP A 509 -13.74 9.80 -18.38
CA ASP A 509 -14.88 10.66 -18.12
C ASP A 509 -14.40 11.99 -17.52
N GLN A 510 -14.08 12.94 -18.38
CA GLN A 510 -13.45 14.19 -17.97
C GLN A 510 -14.26 14.98 -16.92
N ASP A 511 -15.59 14.89 -16.94
CA ASP A 511 -16.46 15.72 -16.11
C ASP A 511 -16.50 15.25 -14.65
N THR A 512 -16.11 14.01 -14.38
CA THR A 512 -16.18 13.39 -13.05
C THR A 512 -14.80 13.11 -12.44
N ILE A 513 -13.72 13.34 -13.18
CA ILE A 513 -12.34 13.23 -12.66
C ILE A 513 -11.80 14.60 -12.28
N VAL A 514 -11.49 14.78 -10.99
CA VAL A 514 -10.87 15.99 -10.43
C VAL A 514 -9.54 15.65 -9.77
N VAL A 515 -8.48 16.35 -10.19
CA VAL A 515 -7.16 16.26 -9.57
C VAL A 515 -6.72 17.62 -9.01
N GLU A 516 -6.62 17.69 -7.69
CA GLU A 516 -6.11 18.85 -6.96
C GLU A 516 -4.60 18.74 -6.74
N LEU A 517 -3.85 19.76 -7.14
CA LEU A 517 -2.40 19.85 -7.03
C LEU A 517 -2.00 21.07 -6.17
N PRO A 518 -2.26 21.07 -4.84
CA PRO A 518 -2.09 22.27 -4.01
C PRO A 518 -0.64 22.74 -3.85
N ASP A 519 0.33 21.82 -3.75
CA ASP A 519 1.77 22.10 -3.72
C ASP A 519 2.51 20.90 -4.33
N CYS A 520 3.16 21.09 -5.48
CA CYS A 520 3.87 20.03 -6.19
C CYS A 520 5.25 20.49 -6.64
N GLU A 521 6.27 19.71 -6.26
CA GLU A 521 7.64 19.76 -6.78
C GLU A 521 7.84 18.68 -7.85
N ALA A 522 7.86 19.06 -9.13
CA ALA A 522 8.10 18.17 -10.26
C ALA A 522 8.71 18.91 -11.47
N ALA A 523 9.35 18.16 -12.36
CA ALA A 523 10.06 18.69 -13.54
C ALA A 523 9.12 19.26 -14.60
N ASN A 524 7.99 18.58 -14.84
CA ASN A 524 6.99 18.95 -15.83
C ASN A 524 5.59 18.96 -15.22
N GLN A 525 4.67 19.59 -15.93
CA GLN A 525 3.24 19.64 -15.61
C GLN A 525 2.55 18.28 -15.84
N PRO A 526 1.33 18.07 -15.31
CA PRO A 526 0.48 16.95 -15.72
C PRO A 526 0.42 16.84 -17.24
N THR A 527 0.59 15.63 -17.77
CA THR A 527 0.72 15.44 -19.22
C THR A 527 0.07 14.13 -19.67
N ASN A 528 -0.54 14.21 -20.86
CA ASN A 528 -1.08 13.04 -21.54
C ASN A 528 0.02 12.29 -22.32
N GLU A 529 0.01 10.96 -22.28
CA GLU A 529 1.02 10.10 -22.93
C GLU A 529 0.62 9.50 -24.29
N GLY A 530 -0.55 9.85 -24.86
CA GLY A 530 -0.94 9.39 -26.19
C GLY A 530 -2.29 9.87 -26.71
N VAL A 531 -2.92 9.04 -27.55
CA VAL A 531 -4.26 9.24 -28.12
C VAL A 531 -5.05 7.95 -27.91
N PRO A 532 -6.36 7.99 -27.64
CA PRO A 532 -7.28 9.13 -27.57
C PRO A 532 -7.05 10.05 -26.36
N PHE A 533 -7.57 11.28 -26.43
CA PHE A 533 -7.32 12.33 -25.44
C PHE A 533 -8.62 12.78 -24.75
N ALA A 534 -8.68 12.61 -23.42
CA ALA A 534 -9.61 13.27 -22.52
C ALA A 534 -8.82 13.87 -21.36
N MET A 535 -9.06 15.13 -21.01
CA MET A 535 -8.33 15.84 -19.96
C MET A 535 -9.13 15.85 -18.66
N PRO A 536 -8.60 15.27 -17.56
CA PRO A 536 -9.18 15.44 -16.23
C PRO A 536 -9.30 16.91 -15.83
N ARG A 537 -10.21 17.22 -14.91
CA ARG A 537 -10.25 18.53 -14.31
C ARG A 537 -9.07 18.74 -13.35
N PHE A 538 -8.13 19.61 -13.69
CA PHE A 538 -7.02 19.96 -12.81
C PHE A 538 -7.29 21.26 -12.04
N ILE A 539 -7.07 21.22 -10.72
CA ILE A 539 -7.08 22.39 -9.84
C ILE A 539 -5.65 22.58 -9.33
N THR A 540 -4.91 23.51 -9.94
CA THR A 540 -3.50 23.74 -9.64
C THR A 540 -3.31 24.84 -8.58
N GLY A 541 -2.52 24.54 -7.56
CA GLY A 541 -2.07 25.48 -6.54
C GLY A 541 -0.67 26.00 -6.86
N ARG A 542 0.25 25.96 -5.88
CA ARG A 542 1.65 26.33 -6.11
C ARG A 542 2.37 25.18 -6.81
N PHE A 543 2.88 25.43 -8.00
CA PHE A 543 3.75 24.49 -8.70
C PHE A 543 5.17 25.02 -8.65
N ARG A 544 6.08 24.26 -8.01
CA ARG A 544 7.49 24.64 -7.88
C ARG A 544 8.30 23.74 -8.79
N ASN A 545 8.91 24.35 -9.80
CA ASN A 545 9.93 23.65 -10.57
C ASN A 545 11.24 23.65 -9.75
N SER A 546 11.89 22.50 -9.62
CA SER A 546 13.18 22.39 -8.94
C SER A 546 14.36 22.73 -9.86
N GLN A 547 14.15 22.74 -11.18
CA GLN A 547 15.15 23.15 -12.17
C GLN A 547 15.13 24.68 -12.36
N PRO A 548 16.29 25.33 -12.54
CA PRO A 548 16.34 26.72 -12.97
C PRO A 548 15.58 26.89 -14.31
N GLU A 549 14.79 27.95 -14.45
CA GLU A 549 13.98 28.28 -15.64
C GLU A 549 14.75 28.29 -16.98
N SER A 550 16.09 28.19 -16.95
CA SER A 550 16.99 28.19 -18.09
C SER A 550 17.35 26.80 -18.64
N ALA A 551 17.04 25.70 -17.95
CA ALA A 551 17.69 24.40 -18.23
C ALA A 551 16.89 23.38 -19.06
N ASN A 552 15.57 23.49 -19.22
CA ASN A 552 14.84 22.49 -20.02
C ASN A 552 13.60 23.02 -20.77
N PRO A 553 13.62 23.03 -22.11
CA PRO A 553 12.43 23.34 -22.89
C PRO A 553 11.28 22.29 -22.75
N ALA A 554 11.43 21.13 -22.12
CA ALA A 554 10.27 20.23 -21.94
C ALA A 554 9.25 20.67 -20.86
N MET A 555 9.51 21.78 -20.14
CA MET A 555 8.91 22.18 -18.85
C MET A 555 7.39 22.41 -18.77
N PHE A 556 6.67 22.49 -19.88
CA PHE A 556 5.22 22.70 -19.88
C PHE A 556 4.62 21.72 -20.88
N GLY A 557 3.66 20.93 -20.42
CA GLY A 557 3.14 19.80 -21.18
C GLY A 557 2.70 20.18 -22.59
N GLY A 558 3.28 19.48 -23.57
CA GLY A 558 3.07 19.76 -24.99
C GLY A 558 3.96 20.90 -25.47
N GLY A 559 5.13 20.57 -26.01
CA GLY A 559 5.80 21.51 -26.90
C GLY A 559 4.87 21.81 -28.07
N VAL A 560 4.88 23.06 -28.56
CA VAL A 560 4.51 23.36 -29.95
C VAL A 560 5.62 22.78 -30.86
N HIS A 561 5.83 21.47 -30.75
CA HIS A 561 6.79 20.67 -31.50
C HIS A 561 6.04 19.55 -32.23
N ASP A 562 4.94 19.91 -32.91
CA ASP A 562 4.73 19.34 -34.24
C ASP A 562 5.28 20.37 -35.24
N THR A 563 6.61 20.49 -35.21
CA THR A 563 7.39 21.13 -36.27
C THR A 563 7.39 20.24 -37.51
N THR A 564 6.21 20.01 -38.06
CA THR A 564 5.93 19.75 -39.47
C THR A 564 4.48 20.16 -39.68
N TYR A 565 4.33 21.41 -40.13
CA TYR A 565 3.13 22.08 -40.61
C TYR A 565 1.98 21.14 -41.01
N ASP A 566 0.93 21.08 -40.17
CA ASP A 566 -0.44 20.78 -40.60
C ASP A 566 -1.53 21.50 -39.74
N GLY A 567 -1.20 22.68 -39.16
CA GLY A 567 -2.21 23.66 -38.76
C GLY A 567 -1.95 24.49 -37.46
N PRO A 568 -2.55 25.70 -37.33
CA PRO A 568 -2.38 26.65 -36.20
C PRO A 568 -3.13 26.28 -34.89
N SER A 569 -3.46 25.00 -34.73
CA SER A 569 -4.53 24.55 -33.84
C SER A 569 -3.98 23.90 -32.57
N LEU A 570 -4.12 24.57 -31.44
CA LEU A 570 -3.68 24.08 -30.13
C LEU A 570 -4.71 23.11 -29.52
N HIS A 571 -4.23 21.95 -29.10
CA HIS A 571 -4.97 21.00 -28.27
C HIS A 571 -4.37 21.01 -26.86
N PRO A 572 -5.01 21.67 -25.88
CA PRO A 572 -4.53 21.63 -24.51
C PRO A 572 -4.34 20.20 -23.99
N ARG A 573 -3.12 19.82 -23.60
CA ARG A 573 -2.81 18.50 -23.01
C ARG A 573 -2.26 18.59 -21.58
N SER A 574 -2.40 19.75 -20.97
CA SER A 574 -1.84 20.08 -19.67
C SER A 574 -2.54 21.33 -19.12
N PRO A 575 -2.70 21.48 -17.79
CA PRO A 575 -3.24 22.70 -17.21
C PRO A 575 -2.35 23.93 -17.43
N VAL A 576 -1.07 23.75 -17.77
CA VAL A 576 -0.16 24.84 -18.14
C VAL A 576 0.65 24.43 -19.37
N ILE A 577 0.60 25.26 -20.41
CA ILE A 577 1.16 24.99 -21.73
C ILE A 577 2.15 26.10 -22.07
N ALA A 578 3.36 25.73 -22.50
CA ALA A 578 4.30 26.70 -23.05
C ALA A 578 4.12 26.80 -24.55
N LEU A 579 3.93 28.03 -24.99
CA LEU A 579 3.94 28.39 -26.39
C LEU A 579 5.34 28.80 -26.76
N ARG A 580 5.93 28.06 -27.70
CA ARG A 580 7.25 28.33 -28.21
C ARG A 580 7.26 28.56 -29.69
N THR A 581 8.10 29.50 -30.10
CA THR A 581 8.47 29.66 -31.50
C THR A 581 9.97 29.91 -31.61
N GLN A 582 10.58 29.29 -32.62
CA GLN A 582 12.00 29.44 -32.92
C GLN A 582 12.26 30.62 -33.87
N ASP A 583 11.21 31.23 -34.43
CA ASP A 583 11.31 32.32 -35.38
C ASP A 583 10.69 33.62 -34.84
N THR A 584 10.87 34.71 -35.58
CA THR A 584 10.29 36.02 -35.25
C THR A 584 8.86 36.17 -35.79
N THR A 585 8.20 35.08 -36.22
CA THR A 585 6.90 35.18 -36.87
C THR A 585 5.78 35.42 -35.87
N VAL A 586 4.67 35.97 -36.37
CA VAL A 586 3.42 36.08 -35.62
C VAL A 586 2.61 34.82 -35.89
N GLN A 587 2.48 33.96 -34.90
CA GLN A 587 1.63 32.77 -34.95
C GLN A 587 0.22 33.15 -34.48
N ASN A 588 -0.77 32.98 -35.35
CA ASN A 588 -2.16 33.08 -34.94
C ASN A 588 -2.58 31.73 -34.34
N VAL A 589 -2.87 31.68 -33.05
CA VAL A 589 -3.21 30.44 -32.34
C VAL A 589 -4.73 30.28 -32.33
N THR A 590 -5.22 29.15 -32.84
CA THR A 590 -6.58 28.68 -32.57
C THR A 590 -6.53 27.61 -31.49
N ILE A 591 -7.62 27.43 -30.74
CA ILE A 591 -7.68 26.44 -29.66
C ILE A 591 -8.87 25.52 -29.90
N GLN A 592 -8.59 24.22 -29.94
CA GLN A 592 -9.61 23.22 -30.16
C GLN A 592 -10.40 23.00 -28.89
N THR A 593 -11.70 22.83 -29.06
CA THR A 593 -12.61 22.51 -27.95
C THR A 593 -12.87 21.02 -27.86
N LYS A 594 -12.58 20.25 -28.92
CA LYS A 594 -12.79 18.81 -28.99
C LYS A 594 -11.72 18.14 -29.86
N PHE A 595 -11.36 16.91 -29.50
CA PHE A 595 -10.52 16.05 -30.32
C PHE A 595 -11.38 15.01 -31.06
N VAL A 596 -12.20 14.26 -30.31
CA VAL A 596 -13.19 13.29 -30.83
C VAL A 596 -14.44 13.36 -29.93
N ARG A 597 -15.62 13.67 -30.47
CA ARG A 597 -16.86 13.68 -29.67
C ARG A 597 -17.16 12.28 -29.12
N PRO A 598 -17.60 12.13 -27.85
CA PRO A 598 -17.91 13.16 -26.85
C PRO A 598 -16.74 13.56 -25.90
N TYR A 599 -15.51 13.14 -26.15
CA TYR A 599 -14.39 13.29 -25.21
C TYR A 599 -13.56 14.55 -25.47
N GLY A 600 -13.14 15.22 -24.40
CA GLY A 600 -12.47 16.52 -24.48
C GLY A 600 -12.03 17.06 -23.12
N TYR A 601 -12.58 18.21 -22.74
CA TYR A 601 -12.22 18.93 -21.52
C TYR A 601 -13.40 18.98 -20.55
N ALA A 602 -13.11 18.88 -19.26
CA ALA A 602 -14.12 19.02 -18.22
C ALA A 602 -14.72 20.44 -18.20
N ASP A 603 -16.00 20.56 -17.85
CA ASP A 603 -16.61 21.88 -17.62
C ASP A 603 -15.85 22.65 -16.51
N GLY A 604 -15.51 23.91 -16.79
CA GLY A 604 -14.70 24.73 -15.89
C GLY A 604 -13.21 24.36 -15.83
N GLN A 605 -12.70 23.49 -16.73
CA GLN A 605 -11.26 23.24 -16.85
C GLN A 605 -10.53 24.54 -17.19
N VAL A 606 -9.54 24.92 -16.38
CA VAL A 606 -8.70 26.10 -16.64
C VAL A 606 -7.36 25.69 -17.22
N VAL A 607 -6.95 26.30 -18.32
CA VAL A 607 -5.62 26.14 -18.90
C VAL A 607 -4.91 27.48 -18.95
N ARG A 608 -3.62 27.48 -18.61
CA ARG A 608 -2.73 28.63 -18.74
C ARG A 608 -1.82 28.45 -19.93
N LEU A 609 -1.85 29.40 -20.85
CA LEU A 609 -0.92 29.47 -21.98
C LEU A 609 0.16 30.47 -21.63
N VAL A 610 1.43 30.04 -21.59
CA VAL A 610 2.58 30.90 -21.26
C VAL A 610 3.45 31.05 -22.49
N HIS A 611 3.81 32.28 -22.85
CA HIS A 611 4.84 32.49 -23.85
C HIS A 611 6.20 32.19 -23.26
N ASP A 612 6.85 31.14 -23.75
CA ASP A 612 8.15 30.68 -23.27
C ASP A 612 9.18 30.75 -24.41
N SER A 613 9.26 31.89 -25.08
CA SER A 613 10.26 32.16 -26.09
C SER A 613 10.86 33.54 -25.90
N VAL A 614 12.09 33.70 -26.38
CA VAL A 614 12.77 35.00 -26.42
C VAL A 614 12.33 35.79 -27.66
N THR A 615 11.84 35.10 -28.70
CA THR A 615 11.44 35.65 -29.99
C THR A 615 10.02 35.22 -30.38
N GLY A 616 9.48 35.92 -31.38
CA GLY A 616 8.18 35.65 -32.00
C GLY A 616 6.99 36.10 -31.17
N VAL A 617 5.79 35.92 -31.71
CA VAL A 617 4.56 36.48 -31.15
C VAL A 617 3.42 35.47 -31.32
N HIS A 618 2.65 35.24 -30.27
CA HIS A 618 1.43 34.42 -30.35
C HIS A 618 0.22 35.35 -30.25
N SER A 619 -0.58 35.38 -31.30
CA SER A 619 -1.80 36.18 -31.39
C SER A 619 -3.04 35.29 -31.27
N PHE A 620 -3.97 35.70 -30.40
CA PHE A 620 -5.28 35.08 -30.23
C PHE A 620 -6.33 36.09 -30.71
N ARG A 621 -7.11 35.71 -31.71
CA ARG A 621 -8.09 36.60 -32.36
C ARG A 621 -9.51 36.18 -32.01
N ILE A 622 -10.39 37.18 -31.95
CA ILE A 622 -11.83 36.95 -31.89
C ILE A 622 -12.33 36.76 -33.32
N ALA A 623 -12.83 35.58 -33.64
CA ALA A 623 -13.54 35.32 -34.90
C ALA A 623 -15.00 34.92 -34.60
N PRO A 624 -15.99 35.26 -35.46
CA PRO A 624 -17.40 34.99 -35.21
C PRO A 624 -17.74 33.51 -34.99
N ASP A 625 -16.97 32.62 -35.61
CA ASP A 625 -17.06 31.16 -35.55
C ASP A 625 -16.00 30.54 -34.63
N SER A 626 -15.20 31.35 -33.94
CA SER A 626 -14.16 30.86 -33.05
C SER A 626 -14.78 30.11 -31.88
N THR A 627 -14.05 29.13 -31.37
CA THR A 627 -14.26 28.50 -30.08
C THR A 627 -13.72 29.33 -28.91
N LEU A 628 -13.04 30.44 -29.19
CA LEU A 628 -12.49 31.34 -28.17
C LEU A 628 -13.43 32.51 -27.89
N ARG A 629 -13.59 32.84 -26.61
CA ARG A 629 -14.36 33.96 -26.08
C ARG A 629 -13.41 34.83 -25.27
N LEU A 630 -12.70 35.70 -25.99
CA LEU A 630 -11.73 36.64 -25.42
C LEU A 630 -12.40 37.99 -25.17
N MET A 631 -11.92 38.74 -24.18
CA MET A 631 -12.43 40.09 -23.93
C MET A 631 -11.98 41.09 -25.02
N ALA A 632 -10.79 40.86 -25.57
CA ALA A 632 -10.21 41.56 -26.70
C ALA A 632 -9.20 40.63 -27.40
N PRO A 633 -8.75 40.91 -28.63
CA PRO A 633 -7.62 40.20 -29.22
C PRO A 633 -6.41 40.22 -28.28
N ARG A 634 -5.80 39.04 -28.03
CA ARG A 634 -4.67 38.89 -27.10
C ARG A 634 -3.38 38.62 -27.86
N VAL A 635 -2.27 39.14 -27.34
CA VAL A 635 -0.94 38.96 -27.91
C VAL A 635 0.03 38.62 -26.78
N LEU A 636 0.69 37.46 -26.88
CA LEU A 636 1.79 37.06 -26.00
C LEU A 636 3.09 37.19 -26.78
N LYS A 637 3.98 38.08 -26.34
CA LYS A 637 5.20 38.47 -27.06
C LYS A 637 6.47 38.37 -26.20
N ARG A 638 6.35 38.51 -24.90
CA ARG A 638 7.48 38.53 -23.96
C ARG A 638 7.48 37.25 -23.14
N LYS A 639 8.67 36.72 -22.85
CA LYS A 639 8.81 35.51 -22.02
C LYS A 639 8.08 35.74 -20.68
N GLY A 640 7.16 34.83 -20.35
CA GLY A 640 6.33 34.91 -19.15
C GLY A 640 4.98 35.63 -19.32
N ASP A 641 4.67 36.22 -20.48
CA ASP A 641 3.30 36.61 -20.81
C ASP A 641 2.39 35.37 -20.72
N PHE A 642 1.18 35.53 -20.20
CA PHE A 642 0.23 34.41 -20.14
C PHE A 642 -1.22 34.80 -20.42
N LEU A 643 -2.00 33.79 -20.81
CA LEU A 643 -3.44 33.83 -21.02
C LEU A 643 -4.07 32.61 -20.34
N ASP A 644 -4.98 32.85 -19.41
CA ASP A 644 -5.78 31.83 -18.72
C ASP A 644 -7.15 31.71 -19.37
N LEU A 645 -7.54 30.48 -19.70
CA LEU A 645 -8.78 30.15 -20.36
C LEU A 645 -9.55 29.09 -19.57
N SER A 646 -10.85 29.27 -19.37
CA SER A 646 -11.76 28.27 -18.80
C SER A 646 -12.63 27.65 -19.89
N TYR A 647 -12.70 26.33 -19.95
CA TYR A 647 -13.62 25.64 -20.85
C TYR A 647 -15.05 25.70 -20.31
N ASN A 648 -16.02 25.86 -21.21
CA ASN A 648 -17.44 25.78 -20.92
C ASN A 648 -18.08 24.73 -21.84
N ALA A 649 -18.51 23.62 -21.26
CA ALA A 649 -19.04 22.47 -22.01
C ALA A 649 -20.38 22.79 -22.69
N ARG A 650 -21.20 23.69 -22.12
CA ARG A 650 -22.51 24.05 -22.69
C ARG A 650 -22.39 24.82 -24.00
N THR A 651 -21.43 25.74 -24.06
CA THR A 651 -21.20 26.54 -25.27
C THR A 651 -20.10 25.98 -26.17
N ASP A 652 -19.43 24.90 -25.73
CA ASP A 652 -18.30 24.28 -26.42
C ASP A 652 -17.22 25.31 -26.78
N ALA A 653 -16.80 26.10 -25.80
CA ALA A 653 -15.93 27.26 -26.00
C ALA A 653 -15.00 27.52 -24.81
N TRP A 654 -13.86 28.16 -25.08
CA TRP A 654 -12.86 28.61 -24.10
C TRP A 654 -13.06 30.10 -23.80
N TYR A 655 -13.25 30.44 -22.53
CA TYR A 655 -13.46 31.80 -22.05
C TYR A 655 -12.22 32.35 -21.37
N GLU A 656 -11.85 33.57 -21.70
CA GLU A 656 -10.80 34.27 -20.98
C GLU A 656 -11.18 34.49 -19.52
N VAL A 657 -10.32 34.02 -18.61
CA VAL A 657 -10.45 34.22 -17.16
C VAL A 657 -9.26 34.95 -16.54
N GLY A 658 -8.19 35.12 -17.30
CA GLY A 658 -7.02 35.91 -16.88
C GLY A 658 -6.11 36.18 -18.06
N PHE A 659 -5.42 37.31 -18.03
CA PHE A 659 -4.43 37.67 -19.05
C PHE A 659 -3.39 38.58 -18.41
N GLN A 660 -2.12 38.33 -18.73
CA GLN A 660 -1.02 39.17 -18.26
C GLN A 660 0.04 39.29 -19.33
N THR A 661 0.37 40.52 -19.69
CA THR A 661 1.58 40.84 -20.46
C THR A 661 2.59 41.48 -19.53
N GLY A 662 3.77 40.89 -19.46
CA GLY A 662 4.87 41.40 -18.67
C GLY A 662 5.41 42.67 -19.31
N GLU A 663 4.99 43.83 -18.85
CA GLU A 663 5.95 44.88 -18.57
C GLU A 663 6.24 44.86 -17.07
N ARG A 664 6.96 43.81 -16.61
CA ARG A 664 7.72 43.93 -15.36
C ARG A 664 8.91 44.85 -15.63
N MET A 665 8.64 46.15 -15.78
CA MET A 665 9.67 47.15 -15.55
C MET A 665 9.95 47.13 -14.05
N ALA A 666 10.81 46.22 -13.58
CA ALA A 666 11.40 46.39 -12.27
C ALA A 666 12.32 47.62 -12.35
N ILE A 667 11.75 48.82 -12.22
CA ILE A 667 12.53 50.01 -11.90
C ILE A 667 12.96 49.81 -10.46
N VAL A 668 14.05 49.08 -10.24
CA VAL A 668 14.74 49.04 -8.96
C VAL A 668 15.47 50.36 -8.82
N LYS A 669 14.75 51.37 -8.34
CA LYS A 669 15.39 52.64 -7.97
C LYS A 669 15.80 52.50 -6.51
N ALA A 670 17.09 52.24 -6.29
CA ALA A 670 17.69 52.51 -5.00
C ALA A 670 17.76 54.04 -4.86
N ALA A 671 17.02 54.59 -3.89
CA ALA A 671 17.07 56.00 -3.56
C ALA A 671 17.56 56.15 -2.12
N ASP A 672 18.48 57.09 -1.91
CA ASP A 672 18.76 57.61 -0.58
C ASP A 672 17.57 58.43 -0.14
N LEU A 673 16.76 57.86 0.74
CA LEU A 673 15.60 58.51 1.31
C LEU A 673 15.96 59.07 2.67
N ALA A 674 15.78 60.38 2.82
CA ALA A 674 15.81 61.02 4.12
C ALA A 674 14.52 60.66 4.87
N ILE A 675 14.60 59.64 5.71
CA ILE A 675 13.47 59.20 6.53
C ILE A 675 13.48 60.04 7.82
N PRO A 676 12.37 60.70 8.20
CA PRO A 676 12.30 61.45 9.44
C PRO A 676 12.39 60.50 10.64
N ALA A 677 12.70 61.03 11.82
CA ALA A 677 12.61 60.24 13.04
C ALA A 677 11.16 59.79 13.27
N ILE A 678 10.96 58.50 13.57
CA ILE A 678 9.63 57.92 13.77
C ILE A 678 9.52 57.44 15.22
N PRO A 679 8.68 58.06 16.08
CA PRO A 679 8.45 57.59 17.44
C PRO A 679 7.96 56.14 17.46
N ALA A 680 8.13 55.43 18.59
CA ALA A 680 7.54 54.10 18.77
C ALA A 680 6.01 54.17 18.57
N GLY A 681 5.47 53.28 17.75
CA GLY A 681 4.05 53.30 17.34
C GLY A 681 3.68 54.43 16.36
N GLY A 682 4.63 55.26 15.94
CA GLY A 682 4.42 56.35 14.98
C GLY A 682 4.50 55.88 13.53
N SER A 683 4.09 56.76 12.61
CA SER A 683 4.27 56.57 11.17
C SER A 683 4.83 57.81 10.49
N ALA A 684 5.47 57.60 9.35
CA ALA A 684 5.94 58.67 8.45
C ALA A 684 5.54 58.36 7.01
N ARG A 685 5.30 59.41 6.23
CA ARG A 685 5.00 59.34 4.80
C ARG A 685 6.10 60.04 4.03
N VAL A 686 6.74 59.33 3.10
CA VAL A 686 7.87 59.84 2.33
C VAL A 686 7.50 59.79 0.84
N PRO A 687 7.04 60.92 0.25
CA PRO A 687 6.81 61.00 -1.17
C PRO A 687 8.14 60.93 -1.92
N THR A 688 8.21 60.02 -2.88
CA THR A 688 9.45 59.65 -3.57
C THR A 688 9.22 59.67 -5.08
N PRO A 689 9.99 60.47 -5.84
CA PRO A 689 9.88 60.50 -7.29
C PRO A 689 10.36 59.17 -7.89
N VAL A 690 9.44 58.46 -8.54
CA VAL A 690 9.73 57.24 -9.30
C VAL A 690 9.19 57.44 -10.70
N ALA A 691 10.12 57.72 -11.63
CA ALA A 691 9.78 57.89 -13.04
C ALA A 691 8.93 56.71 -13.53
N ASP A 692 7.95 57.01 -14.38
CA ASP A 692 7.02 56.06 -14.99
C ASP A 692 6.03 55.34 -14.04
N ALA A 693 6.05 55.61 -12.73
CA ALA A 693 4.99 55.16 -11.83
C ALA A 693 3.64 55.77 -12.26
N VAL A 694 2.59 54.97 -12.36
CA VAL A 694 1.22 55.45 -12.67
C VAL A 694 0.24 54.91 -11.64
N PRO A 695 -0.81 55.68 -11.28
CA PRO A 695 -1.87 55.19 -10.39
C PRO A 695 -2.38 53.81 -10.82
N GLY A 696 -2.46 52.86 -9.87
CA GLY A 696 -2.80 51.46 -10.15
C GLY A 696 -1.60 50.51 -10.30
N SER A 697 -0.36 51.01 -10.39
CA SER A 697 0.84 50.15 -10.34
C SER A 697 1.01 49.53 -8.95
N LEU A 698 1.42 48.26 -8.87
CA LEU A 698 1.82 47.65 -7.60
C LEU A 698 3.21 48.16 -7.21
N VAL A 699 3.34 48.78 -6.04
CA VAL A 699 4.64 49.27 -5.54
C VAL A 699 5.02 48.50 -4.28
N THR A 700 6.25 47.99 -4.26
CA THR A 700 6.87 47.45 -3.05
C THR A 700 8.07 48.30 -2.69
N ALA A 701 8.25 48.59 -1.40
CA ALA A 701 9.39 49.31 -0.87
C ALA A 701 10.00 48.49 0.26
N ALA A 702 11.30 48.23 0.18
CA ALA A 702 12.04 47.51 1.21
C ALA A 702 13.35 48.23 1.50
N PHE A 703 13.80 48.20 2.76
CA PHE A 703 15.14 48.66 3.08
C PHE A 703 16.17 47.74 2.41
N ARG A 704 17.25 48.31 1.87
CA ARG A 704 18.38 47.51 1.39
C ARG A 704 19.00 46.69 2.51
N ASP A 705 19.16 47.32 3.67
CA ASP A 705 19.56 46.68 4.92
C ASP A 705 18.35 46.63 5.86
N PRO A 706 17.83 45.44 6.22
CA PRO A 706 16.64 45.30 7.07
C PRO A 706 16.73 46.14 8.34
N ARG A 707 15.66 46.86 8.67
CA ARG A 707 15.55 47.67 9.90
C ARG A 707 14.54 47.01 10.85
N PRO A 708 15.02 46.30 11.89
CA PRO A 708 14.13 45.65 12.86
C PRO A 708 13.15 46.66 13.44
N GLY A 709 11.86 46.29 13.47
CA GLY A 709 10.79 47.13 14.01
C GLY A 709 10.23 48.18 13.03
N ILE A 710 10.75 48.33 11.81
CA ILE A 710 10.17 49.22 10.80
C ILE A 710 9.49 48.41 9.70
N MET A 711 8.20 48.68 9.50
CA MET A 711 7.41 48.18 8.39
C MET A 711 7.32 49.26 7.31
N ALA A 712 7.38 48.86 6.04
CA ALA A 712 7.21 49.74 4.91
C ALA A 712 6.09 49.24 4.01
N SER A 713 5.24 50.16 3.56
CA SER A 713 4.33 49.97 2.43
C SER A 713 4.49 51.13 1.46
N ALA A 714 4.04 50.96 0.22
CA ALA A 714 4.15 52.02 -0.78
C ALA A 714 2.98 52.00 -1.76
N GLN A 715 2.60 53.18 -2.25
CA GLN A 715 1.54 53.34 -3.23
C GLN A 715 1.87 54.49 -4.19
N VAL A 716 1.43 54.39 -5.45
CA VAL A 716 1.51 55.53 -6.38
C VAL A 716 0.42 56.53 -6.04
N ILE A 717 0.79 57.76 -5.69
CA ILE A 717 -0.19 58.82 -5.33
C ILE A 717 -0.55 59.70 -6.54
N GLU A 718 0.37 59.85 -7.49
CA GLU A 718 0.17 60.53 -8.77
C GLU A 718 1.21 60.02 -9.78
N PRO A 719 1.01 60.23 -11.10
CA PRO A 719 1.99 59.84 -12.09
C PRO A 719 3.40 60.36 -11.76
N GLY A 720 4.37 59.46 -11.66
CA GLY A 720 5.77 59.77 -11.32
C GLY A 720 6.09 59.84 -9.82
N MET A 721 5.12 59.64 -8.92
CA MET A 721 5.31 59.82 -7.48
C MET A 721 4.75 58.66 -6.65
N VAL A 722 5.60 58.09 -5.79
CA VAL A 722 5.25 57.01 -4.87
C VAL A 722 5.30 57.52 -3.44
N GLU A 723 4.23 57.35 -2.67
CA GLU A 723 4.24 57.59 -1.23
C GLU A 723 4.65 56.31 -0.51
N ILE A 724 5.78 56.37 0.21
CA ILE A 724 6.22 55.29 1.10
C ILE A 724 5.68 55.58 2.49
N VAL A 725 4.91 54.66 3.05
CA VAL A 725 4.42 54.72 4.43
C VAL A 725 5.29 53.82 5.28
N LEU A 726 5.93 54.42 6.28
CA LEU A 726 6.78 53.74 7.24
C LEU A 726 6.07 53.72 8.58
N PHE A 727 6.04 52.56 9.23
CA PHE A 727 5.46 52.38 10.56
C PHE A 727 6.49 51.77 11.50
N ASN A 728 6.69 52.41 12.66
CA ASN A 728 7.60 51.91 13.69
C ASN A 728 6.86 51.06 14.72
N ALA A 729 6.91 49.75 14.51
CA ALA A 729 6.40 48.74 15.45
C ALA A 729 7.40 48.43 16.60
N GLY A 730 8.58 49.05 16.60
CA GLY A 730 9.58 48.89 17.66
C GLY A 730 9.26 49.65 18.94
N ALA A 731 9.89 49.24 20.05
CA ALA A 731 9.71 49.84 21.37
C ALA A 731 10.45 51.18 21.58
N THR A 732 11.26 51.62 20.62
CA THR A 732 12.07 52.84 20.71
C THR A 732 11.94 53.68 19.44
N GLN A 733 12.27 54.97 19.53
CA GLN A 733 12.25 55.88 18.40
C GLN A 733 13.25 55.43 17.32
N PHE A 734 12.80 55.38 16.07
CA PHE A 734 13.68 55.25 14.92
C PHE A 734 14.43 56.57 14.71
N ALA A 735 15.76 56.53 14.88
CA ALA A 735 16.62 57.67 14.59
C ALA A 735 16.63 57.87 13.06
N GLY A 736 15.86 58.84 12.57
CA GLY A 736 15.78 59.13 11.14
C GLY A 736 17.16 59.45 10.53
N GLY A 737 17.21 59.50 9.20
CA GLY A 737 18.45 59.70 8.46
C GLY A 737 18.36 59.23 7.01
N PRO A 738 19.46 59.30 6.25
CA PRO A 738 19.54 58.74 4.92
C PRO A 738 19.53 57.21 4.97
N HIS A 739 18.59 56.59 4.27
CA HIS A 739 18.53 55.14 4.11
C HIS A 739 18.32 54.77 2.64
N VAL A 740 19.05 53.75 2.19
CA VAL A 740 18.81 53.16 0.87
C VAL A 740 17.59 52.25 0.96
N MET A 741 16.52 52.59 0.24
CA MET A 741 15.41 51.67 0.01
C MET A 741 15.40 51.22 -1.44
N ASN A 742 15.19 49.92 -1.61
CA ASN A 742 14.86 49.33 -2.91
C ASN A 742 13.36 49.50 -3.11
N MET A 743 12.97 50.29 -4.10
CA MET A 743 11.59 50.35 -4.58
C MET A 743 11.47 49.50 -5.83
N LYS A 744 10.34 48.81 -5.97
CA LYS A 744 9.96 48.11 -7.20
C LYS A 744 8.54 48.50 -7.56
N VAL A 745 8.35 49.05 -8.75
CA VAL A 745 7.05 49.43 -9.32
C VAL A 745 6.71 48.45 -10.43
N ASP A 746 5.71 47.60 -10.22
CA ASP A 746 5.15 46.73 -11.25
C ASP A 746 3.96 47.46 -11.89
N ARG A 747 4.11 47.90 -13.14
CA ARG A 747 3.01 48.48 -13.93
C ARG A 747 2.05 47.38 -14.34
N PHE A 748 0.77 47.55 -14.08
CA PHE A 748 -0.28 46.80 -14.76
C PHE A 748 -0.81 47.67 -15.89
N GLN A 749 -0.63 47.25 -17.15
CA GLN A 749 -1.46 47.79 -18.22
C GLN A 749 -2.81 47.07 -18.13
N SER A 750 -3.84 47.81 -17.72
CA SER A 750 -5.24 47.40 -17.83
C SER A 750 -5.70 47.37 -19.28
#